data_AF-A0A8H5N6T1-F1
#
_entry.id   AF-A0A8H5N6T1-F1
#
_cell.length_a   1.000
_cell.length_b   1.000
_cell.length_c   1.000
_cell.angle_alpha   90.00
_cell.angle_beta   90.00
_cell.angle_gamma   90.00
#
_symmetry.space_group_name_H-M   'P 1'
#
loop_
_entity.id
_entity.type
_entity.pdbx_description
1 polymer ?
#
loop_
_entity_poly.entity_id
_entity_poly.type
_entity_poly.pdbx_seq_one_letter_code
_entity_poly.pdbx_strand_id
1 'polypeptide(L)'
;MGEAPLSLTFLCQGFAFAIPQSIARAQSSKLAASLDAAQKISQNPVITVKDFSLDTVNCMVEFFKSGCYEVDRRNLPSVLQAGSPAPEHFMRDVLTCHLQICAIGTHYGVPKLCELARDNIQKVFGGKWFDSVFLFTAAVVLKSKDDKLQRLLVTLARGHLHSLTTSNGFDHVTMLKSFHPKLREPDGILQQNGDQANSTTAPSIKKESFTELETLRLQVSSLKQQVITVSSERDQLREQISAASVEREELRQSLTDTAAERDVLRNEMSTLAAEKEEIRKILEKMSPPTDHGGQGTKATNNEKSPAEVKAEETEKVLETVQRELRVRRSESGLLKARWDKEKIKSSILTQENDDLKKSLELERRNEQKVTTDLTTRLTQATQALEAERKRTTTLVQEVTQTKRDLEVERQRNTGMPLRERNRMQETISAQKSEISALVNGRDEIKRELKMVRIEKTNEIDRKWEITNKMNALIQTMDEWDECRHCGADFGSNMTTSNGKYVVFDIVGTCVSYDKLTEAVEKQLGDKLLAENIKPSLLVNIWVEASEREYTYLSITNRYVAFDKLFASLFYRMLWLAGIEEPRSFASGADVEKITRGYMELEPRPDLKECFDKLRAAGFTVRGLTAGDYDRVLGYFDKAGIEFPKEHLMSCDSFGVGKPDLKAYASTFEELKGAKELWFAAAHMWDVSSAKQVGFKSAYCSVLEKEPCVDIFGEMDVMSDTLSEMADKIIQASS
;
A
#
# COMPACT_ATOMS: atom_id res chain seq x y z
N MET A 1 46.38 15.03 47.95
CA MET A 1 45.23 14.12 47.83
C MET A 1 44.32 14.73 46.79
N GLY A 2 44.20 14.13 45.60
CA GLY A 2 43.33 14.67 44.55
C GLY A 2 41.87 14.50 44.94
N GLU A 3 41.06 15.55 44.79
CA GLU A 3 39.61 15.47 44.98
C GLU A 3 39.03 14.35 44.10
N ALA A 4 38.17 13.52 44.68
CA ALA A 4 37.51 12.44 43.96
C ALA A 4 36.68 13.04 42.80
N PRO A 5 36.78 12.50 41.56
CA PRO A 5 36.07 13.05 40.42
C PRO A 5 34.55 13.00 40.66
N LEU A 6 33.89 14.13 40.43
CA LEU A 6 32.44 14.27 40.58
C LEU A 6 31.71 13.24 39.70
N SER A 7 30.76 12.53 40.30
CA SER A 7 30.04 11.41 39.69
C SER A 7 28.53 11.62 39.69
N LEU A 8 27.87 11.04 38.69
CA LEU A 8 26.43 10.87 38.61
C LEU A 8 26.12 9.39 38.75
N THR A 9 25.22 9.02 39.65
CA THR A 9 24.84 7.61 39.86
C THR A 9 23.43 7.33 39.34
N PHE A 10 23.29 6.33 38.47
CA PHE A 10 21.98 5.77 38.12
C PHE A 10 21.68 4.58 39.04
N LEU A 11 20.51 4.59 39.69
CA LEU A 11 20.04 3.49 40.53
C LEU A 11 18.89 2.78 39.80
N CYS A 12 19.09 1.52 39.43
CA CYS A 12 18.09 0.70 38.73
C CYS A 12 17.98 -0.67 39.40
N GLN A 13 16.78 -1.06 39.83
CA GLN A 13 16.51 -2.36 40.45
C GLN A 13 17.48 -2.75 41.60
N GLY A 14 17.93 -1.76 42.38
CA GLY A 14 18.87 -1.96 43.49
C GLY A 14 20.35 -1.93 43.10
N PHE A 15 20.68 -1.86 41.81
CA PHE A 15 22.05 -1.72 41.31
C PHE A 15 22.40 -0.26 41.04
N ALA A 16 23.61 0.14 41.43
CA ALA A 16 24.10 1.51 41.27
C ALA A 16 25.20 1.58 40.20
N PHE A 17 25.04 2.49 39.25
CA PHE A 17 25.96 2.71 38.14
C PHE A 17 26.49 4.14 38.18
N ALA A 18 27.76 4.32 38.52
CA ALA A 18 28.41 5.62 38.54
C ALA A 18 29.07 5.95 37.19
N ILE A 19 28.85 7.17 36.70
CA ILE A 19 29.56 7.76 35.55
C ILE A 19 30.14 9.14 35.92
N PRO A 20 31.24 9.58 35.29
CA PRO A 20 31.77 10.93 35.50
C PRO A 20 30.76 12.01 35.03
N GLN A 21 30.57 13.07 35.83
CA GLN A 21 29.68 14.16 35.46
C GLN A 21 30.11 14.90 34.19
N SER A 22 31.42 14.98 33.92
CA SER A 22 31.97 15.56 32.69
C SER A 22 31.47 14.84 31.44
N ILE A 23 31.41 13.51 31.48
CA ILE A 23 30.92 12.67 30.38
C ILE A 23 29.40 12.83 30.23
N ALA A 24 28.66 12.80 31.33
CA ALA A 24 27.21 12.98 31.32
C ALA A 24 26.81 14.32 30.68
N ARG A 25 27.52 15.40 31.04
CA ARG A 25 27.31 16.75 30.49
C ARG A 25 27.66 16.85 29.01
N ALA A 26 28.76 16.25 28.59
CA ALA A 26 29.21 16.29 27.21
C ALA A 26 28.30 15.53 26.25
N GLN A 27 27.64 14.47 26.73
CA GLN A 27 26.83 13.57 25.90
C GLN A 27 25.32 13.81 26.02
N SER A 28 24.84 14.58 27.01
CA SER A 28 23.42 14.92 27.17
C SER A 28 23.19 16.32 27.75
N SER A 29 22.44 17.13 27.01
CA SER A 29 22.00 18.45 27.46
C SER A 29 20.95 18.36 28.58
N LYS A 30 20.10 17.34 28.58
CA LYS A 30 19.12 17.09 29.66
C LYS A 30 19.81 16.70 30.96
N LEU A 31 20.80 15.82 30.91
CA LEU A 31 21.58 15.44 32.09
C LEU A 31 22.42 16.61 32.57
N ALA A 32 22.97 17.44 31.68
CA ALA A 32 23.66 18.67 32.07
C ALA A 32 22.75 19.61 32.88
N ALA A 33 21.54 19.87 32.38
CA ALA A 33 20.56 20.71 33.08
C ALA A 33 20.14 20.10 34.44
N SER A 34 19.91 18.79 34.50
CA SER A 34 19.60 18.08 35.75
C SER A 34 20.76 18.13 36.75
N LEU A 35 22.00 18.04 36.27
CA LEU A 35 23.20 18.19 37.10
C LEU A 35 23.34 19.61 37.64
N ASP A 36 23.12 20.63 36.81
CA ASP A 36 23.14 22.05 37.23
C ASP A 36 22.08 22.34 38.32
N ALA A 37 20.90 21.76 38.18
CA ALA A 37 19.84 21.86 39.19
C ALA A 37 20.21 21.13 40.50
N ALA A 38 20.79 19.94 40.40
CA ALA A 38 21.12 19.10 41.55
C ALA A 38 22.39 19.54 42.31
N GLN A 39 23.29 20.29 41.66
CA GLN A 39 24.57 20.73 42.24
C GLN A 39 24.40 21.66 43.45
N LYS A 40 23.21 22.26 43.62
CA LYS A 40 22.83 23.03 44.81
C LYS A 40 22.48 22.15 46.03
N ILE A 41 22.27 20.84 45.82
CA ILE A 41 21.72 19.90 46.82
C ILE A 41 22.73 18.79 47.15
N SER A 42 23.44 18.25 46.15
CA SER A 42 24.44 17.19 46.34
C SER A 42 25.57 17.31 45.31
N GLN A 43 26.80 17.04 45.74
CA GLN A 43 27.96 16.95 44.84
C GLN A 43 27.92 15.69 43.97
N ASN A 44 27.29 14.61 44.42
CA ASN A 44 27.14 13.34 43.69
C ASN A 44 25.65 12.95 43.62
N PRO A 45 24.90 13.47 42.65
CA PRO A 45 23.47 13.21 42.52
C PRO A 45 23.19 11.76 42.10
N VAL A 46 22.02 11.27 42.54
CA VAL A 46 21.52 9.93 42.23
C VAL A 46 20.21 10.05 41.44
N ILE A 47 20.13 9.39 40.29
CA ILE A 47 18.91 9.29 39.47
C ILE A 47 18.37 7.87 39.57
N THR A 48 17.15 7.72 40.09
CA THR A 48 16.48 6.42 40.12
C THR A 48 15.79 6.15 38.78
N VAL A 49 16.15 5.05 38.12
CA VAL A 49 15.55 4.58 36.86
C VAL A 49 14.56 3.47 37.17
N LYS A 50 13.28 3.68 36.84
CA LYS A 50 12.19 2.72 37.10
C LYS A 50 11.62 2.09 35.84
N ASP A 51 11.63 2.82 34.74
CA ASP A 51 10.91 2.43 33.51
C ASP A 51 11.73 1.59 32.53
N PHE A 52 12.97 1.24 32.89
CA PHE A 52 13.89 0.50 32.03
C PHE A 52 14.49 -0.71 32.76
N SER A 53 14.81 -1.76 32.00
CA SER A 53 15.46 -2.94 32.54
C SER A 53 16.90 -2.65 32.96
N LEU A 54 17.43 -3.47 33.86
CA LEU A 54 18.82 -3.41 34.31
C LEU A 54 19.80 -3.46 33.12
N ASP A 55 19.58 -4.36 32.16
CA ASP A 55 20.44 -4.51 30.98
C ASP A 55 20.42 -3.26 30.08
N THR A 56 19.25 -2.62 29.93
CA THR A 56 19.12 -1.37 29.16
C THR A 56 19.91 -0.23 29.80
N VAL A 57 19.84 -0.11 31.13
CA VAL A 57 20.62 0.88 31.88
C VAL A 57 22.11 0.57 31.81
N ASN A 58 22.50 -0.71 31.89
CA ASN A 58 23.90 -1.11 31.76
C ASN A 58 24.47 -0.74 30.38
N CYS A 59 23.73 -1.02 29.30
CA CYS A 59 24.14 -0.63 27.94
C CYS A 59 24.34 0.88 27.79
N MET A 60 23.44 1.69 28.36
CA MET A 60 23.59 3.15 28.37
C MET A 60 24.86 3.59 29.13
N VAL A 61 25.15 2.95 30.28
CA VAL A 61 26.34 3.26 31.09
C VAL A 61 27.63 2.83 30.39
N GLU A 62 27.65 1.69 29.74
CA GLU A 62 28.77 1.24 28.89
C GLU A 62 29.03 2.21 27.75
N PHE A 63 27.97 2.72 27.13
CA PHE A 63 28.08 3.74 26.10
C PHE A 63 28.71 5.03 26.64
N PHE A 64 28.31 5.52 27.81
CA PHE A 64 28.97 6.68 28.41
C PHE A 64 30.46 6.44 28.64
N LYS A 65 30.86 5.22 29.02
CA LYS A 65 32.26 4.88 29.33
C LYS A 65 33.12 4.69 28.08
N SER A 66 32.57 4.07 27.03
CA SER A 66 33.35 3.56 25.90
C SER A 66 32.94 4.10 24.53
N GLY A 67 31.77 4.74 24.42
CA GLY A 67 31.16 5.14 23.15
C GLY A 67 30.43 4.01 22.42
N CYS A 68 30.45 2.79 22.96
CA CYS A 68 29.79 1.61 22.41
C CYS A 68 28.98 0.87 23.50
N TYR A 69 28.08 -0.03 23.10
CA TYR A 69 27.40 -0.94 24.02
C TYR A 69 27.24 -2.31 23.35
N GLU A 70 27.14 -3.37 24.16
CA GLU A 70 26.82 -4.71 23.68
C GLU A 70 25.60 -5.28 24.42
N VAL A 71 24.73 -5.96 23.67
CA VAL A 71 23.58 -6.66 24.25
C VAL A 71 24.03 -8.05 24.68
N ASP A 72 23.89 -8.38 25.97
CA ASP A 72 24.18 -9.74 26.45
C ASP A 72 23.12 -10.72 25.94
N ARG A 73 23.51 -11.46 24.89
CA ARG A 73 22.63 -12.42 24.21
C ARG A 73 22.20 -13.60 25.10
N ARG A 74 22.90 -13.85 26.21
CA ARG A 74 22.57 -14.95 27.14
C ARG A 74 21.34 -14.66 28.00
N ASN A 75 21.01 -13.39 28.20
CA ASN A 75 19.88 -12.94 29.00
C ASN A 75 18.60 -12.71 28.18
N LEU A 76 18.61 -13.02 26.87
CA LEU A 76 17.44 -12.83 26.02
C LEU A 76 16.31 -13.80 26.45
N PRO A 77 15.05 -13.33 26.54
CA PRO A 77 13.92 -14.15 26.96
C PRO A 77 13.80 -15.49 26.22
N SER A 78 13.98 -15.48 24.91
CA SER A 78 13.92 -16.69 24.08
C SER A 78 15.03 -17.69 24.38
N VAL A 79 16.23 -17.23 24.77
CA VAL A 79 17.38 -18.07 25.17
C VAL A 79 17.18 -18.65 26.58
N LEU A 80 16.58 -17.88 27.49
CA LEU A 80 16.26 -18.32 28.84
C LEU A 80 15.11 -19.34 28.88
N GLN A 81 14.14 -19.21 27.96
CA GLN A 81 12.99 -20.12 27.85
C GLN A 81 13.29 -21.38 27.03
N ALA A 82 14.12 -21.26 25.99
CA ALA A 82 14.50 -22.36 25.12
C ALA A 82 16.01 -22.36 24.93
N GLY A 83 16.70 -23.45 25.31
CA GLY A 83 18.15 -23.58 25.16
C GLY A 83 18.66 -23.42 23.71
N SER A 84 17.77 -23.47 22.71
CA SER A 84 18.01 -23.05 21.33
C SER A 84 16.75 -22.37 20.78
N PRO A 85 16.68 -21.02 20.74
CA PRO A 85 15.49 -20.30 20.32
C PRO A 85 15.29 -20.31 18.80
N ALA A 86 14.02 -20.23 18.38
CA ALA A 86 13.70 -20.02 16.96
C ALA A 86 14.31 -18.69 16.46
N PRO A 87 14.85 -18.63 15.22
CA PRO A 87 15.53 -17.44 14.71
C PRO A 87 14.71 -16.16 14.76
N GLU A 88 13.40 -16.24 14.52
CA GLU A 88 12.47 -15.10 14.58
C GLU A 88 12.34 -14.53 16.00
N HIS A 89 12.17 -15.41 17.00
CA HIS A 89 12.07 -14.99 18.41
C HIS A 89 13.38 -14.41 18.92
N PHE A 90 14.51 -15.01 18.53
CA PHE A 90 15.83 -14.50 18.87
C PHE A 90 16.05 -13.09 18.27
N MET A 91 15.74 -12.89 16.99
CA MET A 91 15.85 -11.59 16.33
C MET A 91 14.92 -10.55 16.98
N ARG A 92 13.69 -10.94 17.32
CA ARG A 92 12.74 -10.07 18.02
C ARG A 92 13.27 -9.58 19.36
N ASP A 93 13.89 -10.46 20.14
CA ASP A 93 14.45 -10.10 21.44
C ASP A 93 15.63 -9.13 21.30
N VAL A 94 16.54 -9.39 20.36
CA VAL A 94 17.68 -8.49 20.07
C VAL A 94 17.19 -7.10 19.63
N LEU A 95 16.20 -7.04 18.74
CA LEU A 95 15.59 -5.77 18.31
C LEU A 95 14.92 -5.05 19.47
N THR A 96 14.22 -5.78 20.33
CA THR A 96 13.59 -5.19 21.53
C THR A 96 14.63 -4.52 22.42
N CYS A 97 15.80 -5.12 22.63
CA CYS A 97 16.89 -4.49 23.38
C CYS A 97 17.33 -3.18 22.74
N HIS A 98 17.58 -3.14 21.42
CA HIS A 98 18.01 -1.91 20.75
C HIS A 98 16.92 -0.83 20.73
N LEU A 99 15.64 -1.20 20.62
CA LEU A 99 14.51 -0.28 20.74
C LEU A 99 14.45 0.35 22.15
N GLN A 100 14.64 -0.45 23.20
CA GLN A 100 14.71 0.03 24.59
C GLN A 100 15.91 0.96 24.82
N ILE A 101 17.06 0.66 24.21
CA ILE A 101 18.25 1.52 24.26
C ILE A 101 18.02 2.85 23.54
N CYS A 102 17.31 2.82 22.40
CA CYS A 102 16.92 4.03 21.69
C CYS A 102 15.93 4.87 22.54
N ALA A 103 14.98 4.22 23.23
CA ALA A 103 14.01 4.85 24.12
C ALA A 103 14.67 5.51 25.35
N ILE A 104 15.60 4.83 26.04
CA ILE A 104 16.31 5.40 27.19
C ILE A 104 17.22 6.56 26.77
N GLY A 105 17.87 6.45 25.60
CA GLY A 105 18.66 7.53 25.01
C GLY A 105 17.80 8.77 24.72
N THR A 106 16.58 8.57 24.20
CA THR A 106 15.61 9.66 23.96
C THR A 106 15.14 10.28 25.28
N HIS A 107 14.85 9.45 26.28
CA HIS A 107 14.40 9.87 27.61
C HIS A 107 15.41 10.82 28.26
N TYR A 108 16.68 10.40 28.34
CA TYR A 108 17.77 11.19 28.93
C TYR A 108 18.47 12.13 27.94
N GLY A 109 18.05 12.20 26.68
CA GLY A 109 18.59 13.13 25.69
C GLY A 109 20.05 12.86 25.33
N VAL A 110 20.38 11.63 24.95
CA VAL A 110 21.72 11.17 24.52
C VAL A 110 21.69 10.82 23.02
N PRO A 111 21.87 11.78 22.09
CA PRO A 111 21.59 11.57 20.67
C PRO A 111 22.48 10.51 20.00
N LYS A 112 23.78 10.48 20.37
CA LYS A 112 24.74 9.51 19.82
C LYS A 112 24.42 8.07 20.21
N LEU A 113 23.80 7.85 21.37
CA LEU A 113 23.32 6.53 21.77
C LEU A 113 22.14 6.09 20.90
N CYS A 114 21.21 6.99 20.61
CA CYS A 114 20.09 6.72 19.70
C CYS A 114 20.57 6.43 18.27
N GLU A 115 21.61 7.12 17.80
CA GLU A 115 22.24 6.86 16.50
C GLU A 115 22.85 5.46 16.45
N LEU A 116 23.69 5.11 17.43
CA LEU A 116 24.27 3.76 17.49
C LEU A 116 23.20 2.67 17.62
N ALA A 117 22.12 2.93 18.37
CA ALA A 117 21.01 1.99 18.48
C ALA A 117 20.25 1.80 17.16
N ARG A 118 20.04 2.88 16.40
CA ARG A 118 19.45 2.82 15.05
C ARG A 118 20.34 2.06 14.08
N ASP A 119 21.65 2.30 14.10
CA ASP A 119 22.61 1.56 13.26
C ASP A 119 22.59 0.07 13.59
N ASN A 120 22.49 -0.30 14.87
CA ASN A 120 22.38 -1.70 15.27
C ASN A 120 21.04 -2.33 14.87
N ILE A 121 19.93 -1.60 14.95
CA ILE A 121 18.62 -2.06 14.41
C ILE A 121 18.75 -2.33 12.91
N GLN A 122 19.37 -1.41 12.16
CA GLN A 122 19.61 -1.57 10.73
C GLN A 122 20.48 -2.80 10.44
N LYS A 123 21.57 -3.01 11.19
CA LYS A 123 22.43 -4.20 11.06
C LYS A 123 21.69 -5.50 11.34
N VAL A 124 20.79 -5.51 12.34
CA VAL A 124 20.00 -6.70 12.67
C VAL A 124 19.06 -7.07 11.51
N PHE A 125 18.37 -6.10 10.92
CA PHE A 125 17.56 -6.34 9.71
C PHE A 125 18.39 -6.67 8.48
N GLY A 126 19.58 -6.08 8.33
CA GLY A 126 20.50 -6.37 7.23
C GLY A 126 21.13 -7.77 7.29
N GLY A 127 20.99 -8.49 8.41
CA GLY A 127 21.46 -9.88 8.53
C GLY A 127 20.45 -10.90 8.02
N LYS A 128 19.21 -10.84 8.52
CA LYS A 128 18.12 -11.72 8.10
C LYS A 128 16.77 -11.02 8.27
N TRP A 129 15.92 -11.12 7.27
CA TRP A 129 14.58 -10.52 7.29
C TRP A 129 13.50 -11.52 7.68
N PHE A 130 12.53 -11.06 8.48
CA PHE A 130 11.28 -11.77 8.75
C PHE A 130 10.13 -10.77 8.83
N ASP A 131 9.09 -10.96 8.03
CA ASP A 131 7.93 -10.06 7.97
C ASP A 131 7.23 -9.94 9.34
N SER A 132 7.11 -11.06 10.06
CA SER A 132 6.54 -11.12 11.42
C SER A 132 7.31 -10.24 12.41
N VAL A 133 8.64 -10.27 12.35
CA VAL A 133 9.53 -9.51 13.23
C VAL A 133 9.56 -8.03 12.84
N PHE A 134 9.54 -7.72 11.55
CA PHE A 134 9.41 -6.35 11.06
C PHE A 134 8.09 -5.72 11.50
N LEU A 135 6.97 -6.43 11.31
CA LEU A 135 5.64 -5.97 11.73
C LEU A 135 5.58 -5.71 13.24
N PHE A 136 6.15 -6.60 14.05
CA PHE A 136 6.30 -6.39 15.49
C PHE A 136 7.10 -5.11 15.81
N THR A 137 8.24 -4.93 15.14
CA THR A 137 9.13 -3.78 15.34
C THR A 137 8.43 -2.48 14.94
N ALA A 138 7.73 -2.49 13.80
CA ALA A 138 6.92 -1.36 13.35
C ALA A 138 5.85 -1.01 14.38
N ALA A 139 5.09 -1.98 14.90
CA ALA A 139 4.07 -1.72 15.92
C ALA A 139 4.62 -1.04 17.19
N VAL A 140 5.86 -1.35 17.59
CA VAL A 140 6.54 -0.70 18.73
C VAL A 140 7.01 0.72 18.36
N VAL A 141 7.64 0.88 17.20
CA VAL A 141 8.22 2.16 16.75
C VAL A 141 7.15 3.19 16.39
N LEU A 142 5.99 2.77 15.89
CA LEU A 142 4.87 3.68 15.59
C LEU A 142 4.31 4.36 16.85
N LYS A 143 4.48 3.73 18.02
CA LYS A 143 4.15 4.33 19.33
C LYS A 143 5.26 5.24 19.88
N SER A 144 6.44 5.25 19.25
CA SER A 144 7.57 6.07 19.67
C SER A 144 7.52 7.49 19.08
N LYS A 145 8.25 8.42 19.73
CA LYS A 145 8.43 9.80 19.24
C LYS A 145 9.75 10.00 18.47
N ASP A 146 10.46 8.92 18.11
CA ASP A 146 11.73 9.01 17.37
C ASP A 146 11.48 8.97 15.86
N ASP A 147 11.45 10.15 15.24
CA ASP A 147 11.23 10.30 13.80
C ASP A 147 12.36 9.70 12.96
N LYS A 148 13.61 9.71 13.45
CA LYS A 148 14.74 9.10 12.74
C LYS A 148 14.61 7.57 12.73
N LEU A 149 14.09 6.99 13.80
CA LEU A 149 13.83 5.54 13.90
C LEU A 149 12.68 5.11 12.98
N GLN A 150 11.65 5.95 12.86
CA GLN A 150 10.56 5.74 11.90
C GLN A 150 11.05 5.78 10.45
N ARG A 151 11.92 6.74 10.09
CA ARG A 151 12.55 6.81 8.76
C ARG A 151 13.37 5.57 8.42
N LEU A 152 14.09 5.04 9.40
CA LEU A 152 14.87 3.82 9.22
C LEU A 152 13.96 2.65 8.85
N LEU A 153 12.83 2.46 9.54
CA LEU A 153 11.90 1.38 9.21
C LEU A 153 11.26 1.52 7.83
N VAL A 154 10.94 2.74 7.38
CA VAL A 154 10.46 2.97 6.01
C VAL A 154 11.52 2.56 4.97
N THR A 155 12.77 2.91 5.24
CA THR A 155 13.89 2.54 4.37
C THR A 155 14.07 1.03 4.30
N LEU A 156 13.96 0.35 5.44
CA LEU A 156 14.02 -1.11 5.51
C LEU A 156 12.82 -1.76 4.80
N ALA A 157 11.60 -1.27 4.99
CA ALA A 157 10.40 -1.79 4.34
C ALA A 157 10.50 -1.78 2.81
N ARG A 158 11.13 -0.74 2.22
CA ARG A 158 11.26 -0.58 0.77
C ARG A 158 11.92 -1.80 0.10
N GLY A 159 12.92 -2.39 0.73
CA GLY A 159 13.61 -3.57 0.21
C GLY A 159 12.74 -4.83 0.20
N HIS A 160 11.66 -4.85 0.97
CA HIS A 160 10.86 -6.04 1.26
C HIS A 160 9.35 -5.85 1.01
N LEU A 161 8.95 -4.80 0.28
CA LEU A 161 7.54 -4.46 0.01
C LEU A 161 6.75 -5.62 -0.60
N HIS A 162 7.38 -6.41 -1.48
CA HIS A 162 6.73 -7.57 -2.10
C HIS A 162 6.36 -8.65 -1.07
N SER A 163 7.25 -8.95 -0.12
CA SER A 163 6.99 -9.92 0.95
C SER A 163 5.94 -9.41 1.94
N LEU A 164 6.08 -8.15 2.35
CA LEU A 164 5.18 -7.48 3.29
C LEU A 164 3.73 -7.41 2.78
N THR A 165 3.53 -7.06 1.51
CA THR A 165 2.18 -6.95 0.92
C THR A 165 1.44 -8.28 0.75
N THR A 166 2.16 -9.40 0.84
CA THR A 166 1.58 -10.75 0.80
C THR A 166 1.38 -11.36 2.19
N SER A 167 1.86 -10.69 3.24
CA SER A 167 1.79 -11.17 4.62
C SER A 167 0.46 -10.84 5.29
N ASN A 168 -0.17 -11.84 5.92
CA ASN A 168 -1.37 -11.63 6.73
C ASN A 168 -1.06 -10.70 7.91
N GLY A 169 -1.76 -9.56 8.01
CA GLY A 169 -1.57 -8.56 9.07
C GLY A 169 -0.83 -7.28 8.64
N PHE A 170 -0.38 -7.18 7.39
CA PHE A 170 0.17 -5.94 6.85
C PHE A 170 -0.94 -4.99 6.38
N ASP A 171 -1.42 -4.12 7.28
CA ASP A 171 -2.27 -2.99 6.91
C ASP A 171 -1.39 -1.86 6.34
N HIS A 172 -1.27 -1.86 5.01
CA HIS A 172 -0.54 -0.89 4.21
C HIS A 172 -0.98 0.56 4.46
N VAL A 173 -2.29 0.79 4.70
CA VAL A 173 -2.82 2.14 4.97
C VAL A 173 -2.40 2.59 6.36
N THR A 174 -2.56 1.75 7.37
CA THR A 174 -2.16 2.08 8.75
C THR A 174 -0.64 2.21 8.87
N MET A 175 0.14 1.31 8.26
CA MET A 175 1.60 1.40 8.33
C MET A 175 2.13 2.66 7.63
N LEU A 176 1.66 2.97 6.42
CA LEU A 176 2.12 4.14 5.66
C LEU A 176 1.64 5.46 6.28
N LYS A 177 0.41 5.52 6.81
CA LYS A 177 -0.09 6.69 7.57
C LYS A 177 0.65 6.88 8.88
N SER A 178 1.04 5.80 9.56
CA SER A 178 1.70 5.90 10.87
C SER A 178 3.16 6.40 10.79
N PHE A 179 3.81 6.31 9.62
CA PHE A 179 5.14 6.85 9.37
C PHE A 179 5.17 8.35 9.03
N HIS A 180 4.00 8.98 8.90
CA HIS A 180 3.87 10.41 8.65
C HIS A 180 3.34 11.11 9.92
N PRO A 181 4.12 11.99 10.59
CA PRO A 181 3.70 12.62 11.85
C PRO A 181 2.36 13.39 11.78
N LYS A 182 1.93 13.83 10.60
CA LYS A 182 0.64 14.51 10.38
C LYS A 182 -0.55 13.58 10.13
N LEU A 183 -0.33 12.27 9.95
CA LEU A 183 -1.38 11.27 9.68
C LEU A 183 -1.61 10.31 10.85
N ARG A 184 -0.96 10.53 12.01
CA ARG A 184 -1.26 9.79 13.25
C ARG A 184 -2.58 10.28 13.83
N GLU A 185 -3.60 9.44 13.83
CA GLU A 185 -4.79 9.70 14.65
C GLU A 185 -4.45 9.57 16.15
N PRO A 186 -5.08 10.36 17.05
CA PRO A 186 -4.97 10.15 18.49
C PRO A 186 -5.52 8.77 18.88
N ASP A 187 -4.75 8.02 19.68
CA ASP A 187 -5.03 6.64 20.11
C ASP A 187 -6.50 6.37 20.48
N GLY A 188 -7.18 5.56 19.65
CA GLY A 188 -8.46 4.92 19.92
C GLY A 188 -8.28 3.42 20.15
N ILE A 189 -8.60 2.96 21.36
CA ILE A 189 -8.49 1.59 21.86
C ILE A 189 -9.29 0.61 20.97
N LEU A 190 -8.63 -0.40 20.38
CA LEU A 190 -9.28 -1.57 19.82
C LEU A 190 -8.95 -2.82 20.64
N GLN A 191 -9.98 -3.29 21.36
CA GLN A 191 -10.04 -4.57 22.04
C GLN A 191 -10.06 -5.71 21.00
N GLN A 192 -9.29 -6.76 21.29
CA GLN A 192 -9.43 -8.06 20.66
C GLN A 192 -10.81 -8.63 20.99
N ASN A 193 -11.55 -9.06 19.97
CA ASN A 193 -12.53 -10.13 20.11
C ASN A 193 -12.36 -11.06 18.91
N GLY A 194 -11.97 -12.29 19.20
CA GLY A 194 -12.04 -13.40 18.24
C GLY A 194 -13.48 -13.87 18.12
N ASP A 195 -13.83 -14.39 16.96
CA ASP A 195 -15.03 -15.21 16.83
C ASP A 195 -14.81 -16.37 15.85
N GLN A 196 -15.35 -17.50 16.31
CA GLN A 196 -15.23 -18.85 15.78
C GLN A 196 -16.01 -19.00 14.47
N ALA A 197 -15.38 -19.67 13.50
CA ALA A 197 -16.05 -20.11 12.28
C ALA A 197 -16.98 -21.29 12.58
N ASN A 198 -18.29 -21.07 12.47
CA ASN A 198 -19.29 -22.14 12.45
C ASN A 198 -19.55 -22.60 11.01
N SER A 199 -19.34 -23.90 10.78
CA SER A 199 -19.70 -24.58 9.54
C SER A 199 -21.23 -24.69 9.40
N THR A 200 -21.75 -24.55 8.19
CA THR A 200 -23.06 -25.10 7.86
C THR A 200 -23.04 -25.70 6.45
N THR A 201 -23.39 -26.97 6.40
CA THR A 201 -23.45 -27.86 5.25
C THR A 201 -24.64 -27.53 4.34
N ALA A 202 -24.43 -27.59 3.02
CA ALA A 202 -25.49 -27.52 2.01
C ALA A 202 -25.57 -28.82 1.18
N PRO A 203 -26.75 -29.20 0.65
CA PRO A 203 -27.03 -30.56 0.19
C PRO A 203 -26.65 -30.82 -1.28
N SER A 204 -26.32 -32.09 -1.55
CA SER A 204 -25.87 -32.65 -2.83
C SER A 204 -26.98 -32.73 -3.90
N ILE A 205 -26.70 -32.23 -5.12
CA ILE A 205 -27.42 -32.61 -6.36
C ILE A 205 -26.43 -32.74 -7.54
N LYS A 206 -26.33 -33.98 -8.05
CA LYS A 206 -25.87 -34.54 -9.35
C LYS A 206 -24.57 -34.01 -10.02
N LYS A 207 -23.73 -34.97 -10.44
CA LYS A 207 -22.27 -34.98 -10.19
C LYS A 207 -21.38 -35.10 -11.45
N GLU A 208 -21.88 -34.87 -12.66
CA GLU A 208 -21.10 -35.23 -13.87
C GLU A 208 -20.56 -34.05 -14.70
N SER A 209 -21.17 -32.86 -14.68
CA SER A 209 -20.62 -31.65 -15.32
C SER A 209 -19.98 -30.65 -14.32
N PHE A 210 -20.38 -30.73 -13.05
CA PHE A 210 -19.87 -29.90 -11.95
C PHE A 210 -18.41 -30.24 -11.56
N THR A 211 -17.98 -31.46 -11.85
CA THR A 211 -16.65 -31.98 -11.47
C THR A 211 -15.51 -31.30 -12.21
N GLU A 212 -15.63 -31.05 -13.51
CA GLU A 212 -14.55 -30.41 -14.27
C GLU A 212 -14.35 -28.94 -13.88
N LEU A 213 -15.45 -28.23 -13.60
CA LEU A 213 -15.41 -26.81 -13.22
C LEU A 213 -14.87 -26.64 -11.80
N GLU A 214 -15.28 -27.50 -10.88
CA GLU A 214 -14.74 -27.51 -9.51
C GLU A 214 -13.28 -27.99 -9.49
N THR A 215 -12.89 -28.91 -10.37
CA THR A 215 -11.49 -29.34 -10.54
C THR A 215 -10.63 -28.19 -11.05
N LEU A 216 -11.09 -27.43 -12.05
CA LEU A 216 -10.39 -26.24 -12.53
C LEU A 216 -10.29 -25.17 -11.44
N ARG A 217 -11.34 -24.98 -10.64
CA ARG A 217 -11.34 -24.02 -9.51
C ARG A 217 -10.29 -24.37 -8.46
N LEU A 218 -10.21 -25.64 -8.07
CA LEU A 218 -9.19 -26.14 -7.14
C LEU A 218 -7.79 -26.02 -7.73
N GLN A 219 -7.62 -26.27 -9.03
CA GLN A 219 -6.35 -26.09 -9.73
C GLN A 219 -5.91 -24.62 -9.74
N VAL A 220 -6.80 -23.67 -10.05
CA VAL A 220 -6.48 -22.23 -10.00
C VAL A 220 -6.05 -21.81 -8.59
N SER A 221 -6.79 -22.24 -7.57
CA SER A 221 -6.45 -21.91 -6.18
C SER A 221 -5.10 -22.47 -5.77
N SER A 222 -4.79 -23.71 -6.17
CA SER A 222 -3.51 -24.36 -5.88
C SER A 222 -2.33 -23.71 -6.60
N LEU A 223 -2.49 -23.42 -7.90
CA LEU A 223 -1.45 -22.77 -8.71
C LEU A 223 -1.12 -21.36 -8.17
N LYS A 224 -2.13 -20.63 -7.70
CA LYS A 224 -1.92 -19.30 -7.07
C LYS A 224 -1.09 -19.37 -5.80
N GLN A 225 -1.38 -20.33 -4.91
CA GLN A 225 -0.61 -20.50 -3.70
C GLN A 225 0.85 -20.87 -4.02
N GLN A 226 1.07 -21.67 -5.07
CA GLN A 226 2.41 -22.03 -5.53
C GLN A 226 3.16 -20.83 -6.13
N VAL A 227 2.51 -19.98 -6.93
CA VAL A 227 3.12 -18.76 -7.48
C VAL A 227 3.57 -17.80 -6.37
N ILE A 228 2.78 -17.64 -5.31
CA ILE A 228 3.13 -16.80 -4.16
C ILE A 228 4.38 -17.34 -3.46
N THR A 229 4.40 -18.63 -3.14
CA THR A 229 5.53 -19.28 -2.47
C THR A 229 6.80 -19.23 -3.32
N VAL A 230 6.73 -19.54 -4.62
CA VAL A 230 7.89 -19.49 -5.52
C VAL A 230 8.41 -18.06 -5.69
N SER A 231 7.51 -17.07 -5.66
CA SER A 231 7.92 -15.66 -5.71
C SER A 231 8.69 -15.22 -4.46
N SER A 232 8.26 -15.63 -3.26
CA SER A 232 8.96 -15.28 -2.03
C SER A 232 10.33 -15.98 -1.93
N GLU A 233 10.42 -17.25 -2.34
CA GLU A 233 11.69 -17.98 -2.42
C GLU A 233 12.68 -17.33 -3.40
N ARG A 234 12.20 -16.87 -4.56
CA ARG A 234 13.01 -16.15 -5.54
C ARG A 234 13.57 -14.85 -4.97
N ASP A 235 12.76 -14.11 -4.24
CA ASP A 235 13.15 -12.81 -3.68
C ASP A 235 14.18 -13.00 -2.55
N GLN A 236 13.99 -14.01 -1.71
CA GLN A 236 14.98 -14.43 -0.72
C GLN A 236 16.32 -14.84 -1.35
N LEU A 237 16.29 -15.56 -2.48
CA LEU A 237 17.51 -15.93 -3.20
C LEU A 237 18.19 -14.74 -3.88
N ARG A 238 17.44 -13.75 -4.39
CA ARG A 238 18.02 -12.51 -4.92
C ARG A 238 18.78 -11.73 -3.85
N GLU A 239 18.23 -11.68 -2.64
CA GLU A 239 18.90 -11.05 -1.51
C GLU A 239 20.20 -11.78 -1.13
N GLN A 240 20.17 -13.11 -1.10
CA GLN A 240 21.38 -13.92 -0.88
C GLN A 240 22.43 -13.73 -1.99
N ILE A 241 22.02 -13.60 -3.25
CA ILE A 241 22.93 -13.27 -4.37
C ILE A 241 23.54 -11.90 -4.18
N SER A 242 22.74 -10.91 -3.78
CA SER A 242 23.20 -9.54 -3.52
C SER A 242 24.23 -9.52 -2.39
N ALA A 243 23.93 -10.16 -1.25
CA ALA A 243 24.86 -10.27 -0.12
C ALA A 243 26.15 -10.98 -0.50
N ALA A 244 26.07 -12.12 -1.19
CA ALA A 244 27.24 -12.85 -1.69
C ALA A 244 28.06 -12.03 -2.70
N SER A 245 27.42 -11.16 -3.49
CA SER A 245 28.12 -10.28 -4.43
C SER A 245 28.92 -9.17 -3.74
N VAL A 246 28.39 -8.61 -2.63
CA VAL A 246 29.06 -7.61 -1.81
C VAL A 246 30.22 -8.24 -1.05
N GLU A 247 30.00 -9.37 -0.38
CA GLU A 247 31.06 -10.12 0.33
C GLU A 247 32.18 -10.53 -0.63
N ARG A 248 31.81 -10.90 -1.86
CA ARG A 248 32.78 -11.13 -2.93
C ARG A 248 33.57 -9.84 -3.19
N GLU A 249 32.96 -8.73 -3.53
CA GLU A 249 33.70 -7.48 -3.84
C GLU A 249 34.61 -7.01 -2.69
N GLU A 250 34.17 -7.14 -1.43
CA GLU A 250 35.00 -6.86 -0.25
C GLU A 250 36.22 -7.78 -0.15
N LEU A 251 36.05 -9.08 -0.40
CA LEU A 251 37.16 -10.03 -0.47
C LEU A 251 38.10 -9.71 -1.65
N ARG A 252 37.57 -9.23 -2.79
CA ARG A 252 38.38 -8.78 -3.95
C ARG A 252 39.31 -7.65 -3.53
N GLN A 253 38.74 -6.63 -2.88
CA GLN A 253 39.45 -5.44 -2.46
C GLN A 253 40.50 -5.78 -1.38
N SER A 254 40.13 -6.62 -0.41
CA SER A 254 41.07 -7.11 0.61
C SER A 254 42.25 -7.89 0.00
N LEU A 255 42.00 -8.68 -1.05
CA LEU A 255 43.03 -9.39 -1.80
C LEU A 255 43.97 -8.44 -2.54
N THR A 256 43.46 -7.35 -3.14
CA THR A 256 44.28 -6.35 -3.83
C THR A 256 45.11 -5.52 -2.86
N ASP A 257 44.54 -5.14 -1.72
CA ASP A 257 45.22 -4.33 -0.71
C ASP A 257 46.36 -5.13 -0.06
N THR A 258 46.09 -6.38 0.33
CA THR A 258 47.12 -7.28 0.88
C THR A 258 48.21 -7.57 -0.15
N ALA A 259 47.87 -7.64 -1.44
CA ALA A 259 48.87 -7.82 -2.51
C ALA A 259 49.76 -6.59 -2.67
N ALA A 260 49.19 -5.38 -2.59
CA ALA A 260 49.92 -4.12 -2.65
C ALA A 260 50.87 -3.94 -1.45
N GLU A 261 50.39 -4.18 -0.23
CA GLU A 261 51.21 -4.14 0.99
C GLU A 261 52.36 -5.14 0.94
N ARG A 262 52.10 -6.35 0.45
CA ARG A 262 53.14 -7.38 0.26
C ARG A 262 54.20 -6.92 -0.74
N ASP A 263 53.82 -6.20 -1.80
CA ASP A 263 54.77 -5.70 -2.79
C ASP A 263 55.59 -4.51 -2.23
N VAL A 264 55.00 -3.66 -1.38
CA VAL A 264 55.72 -2.62 -0.61
C VAL A 264 56.75 -3.26 0.34
N LEU A 265 56.33 -4.21 1.19
CA LEU A 265 57.23 -4.90 2.12
C LEU A 265 58.34 -5.67 1.38
N ARG A 266 58.07 -6.17 0.16
CA ARG A 266 59.09 -6.82 -0.69
C ARG A 266 60.14 -5.82 -1.17
N ASN A 267 59.71 -4.62 -1.56
CA ASN A 267 60.62 -3.56 -1.98
C ASN A 267 61.47 -3.06 -0.80
N GLU A 268 60.86 -2.83 0.36
CA GLU A 268 61.56 -2.47 1.60
C GLU A 268 62.55 -3.54 2.05
N MET A 269 62.18 -4.82 1.93
CA MET A 269 63.11 -5.93 2.14
C MET A 269 64.32 -5.88 1.20
N SER A 270 64.10 -5.53 -0.07
CA SER A 270 65.17 -5.43 -1.05
C SER A 270 66.11 -4.26 -0.77
N THR A 271 65.57 -3.11 -0.33
CA THR A 271 66.39 -1.93 0.01
C THR A 271 67.18 -2.16 1.28
N LEU A 272 66.55 -2.69 2.34
CA LEU A 272 67.23 -3.02 3.60
C LEU A 272 68.30 -4.10 3.42
N ALA A 273 68.08 -5.08 2.52
CA ALA A 273 69.10 -6.07 2.18
C ALA A 273 70.30 -5.44 1.46
N ALA A 274 70.07 -4.46 0.59
CA ALA A 274 71.14 -3.71 -0.07
C ALA A 274 71.91 -2.81 0.91
N GLU A 275 71.22 -2.10 1.80
CA GLU A 275 71.83 -1.27 2.86
C GLU A 275 72.65 -2.11 3.82
N LYS A 276 72.16 -3.29 4.22
CA LYS A 276 72.90 -4.24 5.06
C LYS A 276 74.20 -4.69 4.39
N GLU A 277 74.15 -5.02 3.11
CA GLU A 277 75.33 -5.42 2.34
C GLU A 277 76.36 -4.29 2.22
N GLU A 278 75.89 -3.05 2.12
CA GLU A 278 76.74 -1.85 2.10
C GLU A 278 77.39 -1.58 3.47
N ILE A 279 76.64 -1.68 4.56
CA ILE A 279 77.16 -1.56 5.93
C ILE A 279 78.18 -2.67 6.23
N ARG A 280 77.93 -3.90 5.77
CA ARG A 280 78.87 -5.02 5.89
C ARG A 280 80.20 -4.72 5.20
N LYS A 281 80.17 -4.20 3.96
CA LYS A 281 81.37 -3.78 3.23
C LYS A 281 82.16 -2.67 3.94
N ILE A 282 81.47 -1.78 4.65
CA ILE A 282 82.12 -0.73 5.47
C ILE A 282 82.81 -1.35 6.69
N LEU A 283 82.14 -2.26 7.40
CA LEU A 283 82.71 -2.96 8.56
C LEU A 283 83.92 -3.84 8.18
N GLU A 284 83.87 -4.51 7.03
CA GLU A 284 84.98 -5.30 6.47
C GLU A 284 86.20 -4.43 6.12
N LYS A 285 85.99 -3.17 5.70
CA LYS A 285 87.08 -2.20 5.48
C LYS A 285 87.66 -1.61 6.77
N MET A 286 86.93 -1.68 7.89
CA MET A 286 87.34 -1.11 9.19
C MET A 286 88.07 -2.13 10.09
N SER A 287 88.08 -3.42 9.76
CA SER A 287 88.87 -4.43 10.48
C SER A 287 90.29 -4.57 9.89
N PRO A 288 91.37 -4.24 10.63
CA PRO A 288 92.73 -4.53 10.19
C PRO A 288 93.09 -6.02 10.41
N PRO A 289 94.09 -6.57 9.71
CA PRO A 289 94.57 -7.92 9.96
C PRO A 289 95.28 -7.98 11.32
N THR A 290 94.76 -8.77 12.26
CA THR A 290 95.42 -9.07 13.53
C THR A 290 96.47 -10.17 13.33
N ASP A 291 97.73 -9.79 13.42
CA ASP A 291 98.88 -10.68 13.61
C ASP A 291 99.35 -10.61 15.09
N HIS A 292 99.99 -11.68 15.54
CA HIS A 292 100.11 -12.19 16.91
C HIS A 292 100.73 -11.32 18.05
N GLY A 293 100.23 -11.54 19.28
CA GLY A 293 101.06 -11.70 20.49
C GLY A 293 101.03 -10.62 21.59
N GLY A 294 100.84 -11.04 22.86
CA GLY A 294 101.36 -10.32 24.04
C GLY A 294 100.33 -9.80 25.07
N GLN A 295 100.54 -10.17 26.33
CA GLN A 295 99.74 -9.85 27.53
C GLN A 295 99.61 -8.35 27.85
N GLY A 296 98.49 -7.95 28.48
CA GLY A 296 98.38 -6.68 29.20
C GLY A 296 96.94 -6.27 29.51
N THR A 297 96.60 -6.24 30.79
CA THR A 297 95.34 -5.76 31.37
C THR A 297 94.95 -4.35 30.93
N LYS A 298 93.70 -4.17 30.49
CA LYS A 298 92.92 -2.92 30.68
C LYS A 298 91.43 -3.17 30.41
N ALA A 299 90.61 -2.86 31.41
CA ALA A 299 89.18 -2.70 31.25
C ALA A 299 88.92 -1.52 30.30
N THR A 300 88.17 -1.75 29.23
CA THR A 300 87.58 -0.70 28.40
C THR A 300 86.14 -1.07 28.14
N ASN A 301 85.23 -0.16 28.46
CA ASN A 301 83.81 -0.26 28.19
C ASN A 301 83.58 -0.72 26.75
N ASN A 302 82.77 -1.75 26.60
CA ASN A 302 82.39 -2.34 25.33
C ASN A 302 81.34 -1.44 24.66
N GLU A 303 81.73 -0.23 24.26
CA GLU A 303 80.89 0.66 23.45
C GLU A 303 81.01 0.21 21.98
N LYS A 304 79.94 -0.41 21.47
CA LYS A 304 79.81 -0.79 20.06
C LYS A 304 80.04 0.42 19.16
N SER A 305 80.72 0.24 18.04
CA SER A 305 80.90 1.32 17.08
C SER A 305 79.54 1.74 16.48
N PRO A 306 79.38 3.01 16.06
CA PRO A 306 78.14 3.47 15.43
C PRO A 306 77.70 2.62 14.22
N ALA A 307 78.65 2.04 13.48
CA ALA A 307 78.38 1.15 12.36
C ALA A 307 77.87 -0.23 12.79
N GLU A 308 78.36 -0.79 13.90
CA GLU A 308 77.88 -2.06 14.47
C GLU A 308 76.47 -1.91 15.08
N VAL A 309 76.20 -0.78 15.75
CA VAL A 309 74.85 -0.46 16.25
C VAL A 309 73.87 -0.36 15.08
N LYS A 310 74.22 0.37 14.02
CA LYS A 310 73.41 0.50 12.81
C LYS A 310 73.19 -0.83 12.09
N ALA A 311 74.20 -1.70 12.03
CA ALA A 311 74.07 -3.04 11.44
C ALA A 311 73.09 -3.93 12.22
N GLU A 312 73.17 -3.94 13.55
CA GLU A 312 72.27 -4.71 14.41
C GLU A 312 70.83 -4.19 14.38
N GLU A 313 70.64 -2.86 14.32
CA GLU A 313 69.34 -2.24 14.11
C GLU A 313 68.75 -2.63 12.74
N THR A 314 69.55 -2.58 11.68
CA THR A 314 69.12 -2.96 10.32
C THR A 314 68.76 -4.46 10.25
N GLU A 315 69.51 -5.34 10.93
CA GLU A 315 69.22 -6.78 11.05
C GLU A 315 67.87 -7.03 11.75
N LYS A 316 67.60 -6.35 12.87
CA LYS A 316 66.33 -6.45 13.61
C LYS A 316 65.14 -5.98 12.79
N VAL A 317 65.31 -4.89 12.04
CA VAL A 317 64.28 -4.39 11.12
C VAL A 317 64.06 -5.40 9.98
N LEU A 318 65.12 -5.94 9.39
CA LEU A 318 65.05 -6.96 8.33
C LEU A 318 64.28 -8.21 8.78
N GLU A 319 64.57 -8.75 9.96
CA GLU A 319 63.86 -9.90 10.54
C GLU A 319 62.36 -9.60 10.80
N THR A 320 62.07 -8.35 11.19
CA THR A 320 60.69 -7.89 11.42
C THR A 320 59.91 -7.83 10.12
N VAL A 321 60.46 -7.21 9.08
CA VAL A 321 59.84 -7.16 7.75
C VAL A 321 59.70 -8.57 7.13
N GLN A 322 60.67 -9.47 7.34
CA GLN A 322 60.56 -10.88 6.92
C GLN A 322 59.42 -11.64 7.61
N ARG A 323 59.16 -11.34 8.89
CA ARG A 323 58.07 -11.93 9.66
C ARG A 323 56.73 -11.41 9.15
N GLU A 324 56.60 -10.11 8.96
CA GLU A 324 55.40 -9.47 8.40
C GLU A 324 55.08 -9.98 6.99
N LEU A 325 56.09 -10.15 6.13
CA LEU A 325 55.91 -10.66 4.78
C LEU A 325 55.44 -12.14 4.75
N ARG A 326 55.84 -12.94 5.75
CA ARG A 326 55.31 -14.31 5.94
C ARG A 326 53.86 -14.30 6.39
N VAL A 327 53.50 -13.42 7.33
CA VAL A 327 52.12 -13.25 7.80
C VAL A 327 51.21 -12.82 6.65
N ARG A 328 51.59 -11.79 5.90
CA ARG A 328 50.82 -11.28 4.74
C ARG A 328 50.64 -12.32 3.63
N ARG A 329 51.65 -13.19 3.39
CA ARG A 329 51.51 -14.33 2.45
C ARG A 329 50.48 -15.36 2.93
N SER A 330 50.47 -15.65 4.24
CA SER A 330 49.49 -16.56 4.85
C SER A 330 48.06 -15.98 4.76
N GLU A 331 47.90 -14.70 5.10
CA GLU A 331 46.63 -13.97 5.01
C GLU A 331 46.09 -13.94 3.57
N SER A 332 46.95 -13.64 2.58
CA SER A 332 46.60 -13.68 1.15
C SER A 332 46.13 -15.07 0.71
N GLY A 333 46.77 -16.14 1.19
CA GLY A 333 46.36 -17.52 0.92
C GLY A 333 44.99 -17.87 1.51
N LEU A 334 44.72 -17.45 2.75
CA LEU A 334 43.42 -17.63 3.42
C LEU A 334 42.31 -16.84 2.74
N LEU A 335 42.58 -15.59 2.35
CA LEU A 335 41.63 -14.74 1.62
C LEU A 335 41.29 -15.34 0.25
N LYS A 336 42.28 -15.89 -0.47
CA LYS A 336 42.05 -16.56 -1.75
C LYS A 336 41.17 -17.81 -1.62
N ALA A 337 41.40 -18.63 -0.58
CA ALA A 337 40.55 -19.78 -0.30
C ALA A 337 39.11 -19.40 0.05
N ARG A 338 38.91 -18.30 0.81
CA ARG A 338 37.58 -17.74 1.10
C ARG A 338 36.91 -17.22 -0.17
N TRP A 339 37.64 -16.50 -1.01
CA TRP A 339 37.16 -16.01 -2.31
C TRP A 339 36.69 -17.14 -3.23
N ASP A 340 37.46 -18.22 -3.35
CA ASP A 340 37.09 -19.36 -4.20
C ASP A 340 35.82 -20.06 -3.69
N LYS A 341 35.66 -20.18 -2.36
CA LYS A 341 34.44 -20.72 -1.74
C LYS A 341 33.23 -19.83 -2.02
N GLU A 342 33.37 -18.51 -1.85
CA GLU A 342 32.28 -17.56 -2.06
C GLU A 342 31.91 -17.45 -3.55
N LYS A 343 32.88 -17.61 -4.45
CA LYS A 343 32.65 -17.70 -5.91
C LYS A 343 31.78 -18.89 -6.28
N ILE A 344 32.03 -20.07 -5.70
CA ILE A 344 31.22 -21.28 -5.92
C ILE A 344 29.80 -21.07 -5.37
N LYS A 345 29.67 -20.53 -4.15
CA LYS A 345 28.37 -20.23 -3.52
C LYS A 345 27.54 -19.24 -4.36
N SER A 346 28.14 -18.14 -4.83
CA SER A 346 27.50 -17.17 -5.72
C SER A 346 27.03 -17.81 -7.03
N SER A 347 27.82 -18.73 -7.60
CA SER A 347 27.44 -19.47 -8.82
C SER A 347 26.23 -20.39 -8.61
N ILE A 348 26.17 -21.10 -7.48
CA ILE A 348 25.06 -22.00 -7.14
C ILE A 348 23.77 -21.20 -6.93
N LEU A 349 23.83 -20.12 -6.14
CA LEU A 349 22.67 -19.27 -5.87
C LEU A 349 22.12 -18.63 -7.16
N THR A 350 23.00 -18.23 -8.08
CA THR A 350 22.59 -17.69 -9.39
C THR A 350 21.84 -18.74 -10.20
N GLN A 351 22.32 -19.98 -10.23
CA GLN A 351 21.67 -21.09 -10.92
C GLN A 351 20.29 -21.41 -10.32
N GLU A 352 20.17 -21.43 -8.99
CA GLU A 352 18.89 -21.64 -8.29
C GLU A 352 17.88 -20.52 -8.60
N ASN A 353 18.34 -19.26 -8.71
CA ASN A 353 17.47 -18.14 -9.10
C ASN A 353 16.96 -18.28 -10.54
N ASP A 354 17.83 -18.70 -11.45
CA ASP A 354 17.48 -18.94 -12.85
C ASP A 354 16.48 -20.10 -13.00
N ASP A 355 16.60 -21.15 -12.19
CA ASP A 355 15.67 -22.27 -12.23
C ASP A 355 14.32 -21.94 -11.61
N LEU A 356 14.27 -21.18 -10.50
CA LEU A 356 13.01 -20.65 -9.96
C LEU A 356 12.33 -19.68 -10.92
N LYS A 357 13.10 -18.87 -11.66
CA LYS A 357 12.56 -17.98 -12.69
C LYS A 357 11.85 -18.76 -13.79
N LYS A 358 12.42 -19.89 -14.24
CA LYS A 358 11.77 -20.78 -15.22
C LYS A 358 10.49 -21.41 -14.65
N SER A 359 10.52 -21.86 -13.39
CA SER A 359 9.34 -22.42 -12.71
C SER A 359 8.20 -21.40 -12.60
N LEU A 360 8.51 -20.16 -12.21
CA LEU A 360 7.52 -19.08 -12.14
C LEU A 360 6.90 -18.77 -13.50
N GLU A 361 7.69 -18.80 -14.57
CA GLU A 361 7.20 -18.56 -15.92
C GLU A 361 6.28 -19.69 -16.42
N LEU A 362 6.60 -20.95 -16.07
CA LEU A 362 5.74 -22.09 -16.34
C LEU A 362 4.39 -21.95 -15.62
N GLU A 363 4.39 -21.54 -14.36
CA GLU A 363 3.14 -21.37 -13.61
C GLU A 363 2.28 -20.22 -14.13
N ARG A 364 2.90 -19.11 -14.58
CA ARG A 364 2.18 -18.03 -15.26
C ARG A 364 1.51 -18.50 -16.55
N ARG A 365 2.18 -19.36 -17.33
CA ARG A 365 1.58 -19.96 -18.54
C ARG A 365 0.41 -20.89 -18.18
N ASN A 366 0.50 -21.63 -17.08
CA ASN A 366 -0.60 -22.47 -16.59
C ASN A 366 -1.83 -21.61 -16.19
N GLU A 367 -1.62 -20.52 -15.45
CA GLU A 367 -2.69 -19.59 -15.05
C GLU A 367 -3.39 -18.95 -16.28
N GLN A 368 -2.60 -18.54 -17.28
CA GLN A 368 -3.14 -18.01 -18.54
C GLN A 368 -3.94 -19.06 -19.32
N LYS A 369 -3.49 -20.31 -19.32
CA LYS A 369 -4.19 -21.43 -19.94
C LYS A 369 -5.57 -21.67 -19.29
N VAL A 370 -5.65 -21.65 -17.96
CA VAL A 370 -6.94 -21.81 -17.26
C VAL A 370 -7.89 -20.64 -17.53
N THR A 371 -7.38 -19.41 -17.58
CA THR A 371 -8.18 -18.22 -17.94
C THR A 371 -8.79 -18.34 -19.35
N THR A 372 -8.00 -18.89 -20.29
CA THR A 372 -8.41 -19.10 -21.68
C THR A 372 -9.45 -20.22 -21.79
N ASP A 373 -9.28 -21.30 -21.02
CA ASP A 373 -10.22 -22.42 -20.96
C ASP A 373 -11.60 -21.98 -20.43
N LEU A 374 -11.62 -21.23 -19.32
CA LEU A 374 -12.86 -20.66 -18.75
C LEU A 374 -13.59 -19.76 -19.76
N THR A 375 -12.85 -18.97 -20.54
CA THR A 375 -13.45 -18.08 -21.57
C THR A 375 -14.01 -18.89 -22.75
N THR A 376 -13.34 -19.97 -23.12
CA THR A 376 -13.81 -20.89 -24.18
C THR A 376 -15.09 -21.60 -23.76
N ARG A 377 -15.13 -22.15 -22.53
CA ARG A 377 -16.32 -22.81 -21.97
C ARG A 377 -17.52 -21.85 -21.86
N LEU A 378 -17.29 -20.60 -21.44
CA LEU A 378 -18.33 -19.57 -21.40
C LEU A 378 -18.93 -19.31 -22.80
N THR A 379 -18.09 -19.28 -23.83
CA THR A 379 -18.51 -19.04 -25.21
C THR A 379 -19.34 -20.22 -25.74
N GLN A 380 -18.86 -21.45 -25.55
CA GLN A 380 -19.56 -22.67 -25.97
C GLN A 380 -20.93 -22.82 -25.28
N ALA A 381 -21.00 -22.60 -23.97
CA ALA A 381 -22.25 -22.69 -23.21
C ALA A 381 -23.27 -21.61 -23.64
N THR A 382 -22.80 -20.41 -23.98
CA THR A 382 -23.66 -19.32 -24.49
C THR A 382 -24.23 -19.66 -25.88
N GLN A 383 -23.41 -20.24 -26.77
CA GLN A 383 -23.86 -20.68 -28.10
C GLN A 383 -24.86 -21.84 -28.01
N ALA A 384 -24.62 -22.82 -27.13
CA ALA A 384 -25.55 -23.92 -26.88
C ALA A 384 -26.92 -23.42 -26.38
N LEU A 385 -26.92 -22.46 -25.44
CA LEU A 385 -28.14 -21.83 -24.95
C LEU A 385 -28.94 -21.13 -26.06
N GLU A 386 -28.25 -20.49 -27.01
CA GLU A 386 -28.88 -19.82 -28.14
C GLU A 386 -29.49 -20.82 -29.15
N ALA A 387 -28.78 -21.91 -29.44
CA ALA A 387 -29.27 -22.98 -30.32
C ALA A 387 -30.54 -23.64 -29.74
N GLU A 388 -30.53 -23.95 -28.44
CA GLU A 388 -31.68 -24.51 -27.71
C GLU A 388 -32.89 -23.56 -27.69
N ARG A 389 -32.66 -22.25 -27.54
CA ARG A 389 -33.72 -21.22 -27.65
C ARG A 389 -34.35 -21.19 -29.04
N LYS A 390 -33.54 -21.25 -30.10
CA LYS A 390 -34.02 -21.29 -31.50
C LYS A 390 -34.88 -22.53 -31.74
N ARG A 391 -34.40 -23.71 -31.34
CA ARG A 391 -35.13 -24.98 -31.49
C ARG A 391 -36.45 -25.00 -30.73
N THR A 392 -36.46 -24.53 -29.48
CA THR A 392 -37.69 -24.43 -28.68
C THR A 392 -38.71 -23.49 -29.35
N THR A 393 -38.26 -22.37 -29.93
CA THR A 393 -39.13 -21.41 -30.61
C THR A 393 -39.79 -22.02 -31.84
N THR A 394 -39.04 -22.76 -32.66
CA THR A 394 -39.57 -23.47 -33.83
C THR A 394 -40.61 -24.51 -33.44
N LEU A 395 -40.33 -25.36 -32.44
CA LEU A 395 -41.28 -26.37 -31.96
C LEU A 395 -42.57 -25.75 -31.41
N VAL A 396 -42.47 -24.63 -30.68
CA VAL A 396 -43.65 -23.90 -30.19
C VAL A 396 -44.50 -23.36 -31.35
N GLN A 397 -43.88 -22.86 -32.42
CA GLN A 397 -44.59 -22.41 -33.62
C GLN A 397 -45.29 -23.57 -34.34
N GLU A 398 -44.62 -24.70 -34.51
CA GLU A 398 -45.20 -25.92 -35.11
C GLU A 398 -46.39 -26.46 -34.31
N VAL A 399 -46.27 -26.54 -32.99
CA VAL A 399 -47.37 -26.96 -32.10
C VAL A 399 -48.55 -25.98 -32.19
N THR A 400 -48.27 -24.67 -32.26
CA THR A 400 -49.31 -23.64 -32.37
C THR A 400 -50.00 -23.68 -33.73
N GLN A 401 -49.27 -23.97 -34.80
CA GLN A 401 -49.84 -24.16 -36.14
C GLN A 401 -50.72 -25.41 -36.19
N THR A 402 -50.20 -26.56 -35.75
CA THR A 402 -50.93 -27.83 -35.73
C THR A 402 -52.22 -27.74 -34.90
N LYS A 403 -52.19 -27.00 -33.78
CA LYS A 403 -53.39 -26.74 -32.95
C LYS A 403 -54.41 -25.86 -33.67
N ARG A 404 -53.97 -24.85 -34.44
CA ARG A 404 -54.86 -24.01 -35.26
C ARG A 404 -55.50 -24.81 -36.38
N ASP A 405 -54.75 -25.66 -37.06
CA ASP A 405 -55.26 -26.51 -38.14
C ASP A 405 -56.33 -27.49 -37.63
N LEU A 406 -56.12 -28.08 -36.45
CA LEU A 406 -57.12 -28.89 -35.74
C LEU A 406 -58.40 -28.12 -35.40
N GLU A 407 -58.28 -26.86 -35.00
CA GLU A 407 -59.43 -26.01 -34.65
C GLU A 407 -60.23 -25.59 -35.89
N VAL A 408 -59.53 -25.27 -36.99
CA VAL A 408 -60.15 -24.95 -38.28
C VAL A 408 -60.94 -26.15 -38.82
N GLU A 409 -60.39 -27.36 -38.75
CA GLU A 409 -61.12 -28.56 -39.19
C GLU A 409 -62.28 -28.94 -38.26
N ARG A 410 -62.20 -28.62 -36.96
CA ARG A 410 -63.37 -28.73 -36.07
C ARG A 410 -64.50 -27.80 -36.49
N GLN A 411 -64.18 -26.59 -36.94
CA GLN A 411 -65.17 -25.57 -37.32
C GLN A 411 -65.80 -25.84 -38.71
N ARG A 412 -65.10 -26.54 -39.61
CA ARG A 412 -65.58 -26.83 -40.98
C ARG A 412 -66.67 -27.91 -41.08
N ASN A 413 -67.00 -28.64 -40.01
CA ASN A 413 -68.00 -29.72 -40.00
C ASN A 413 -67.80 -30.82 -41.07
N THR A 414 -66.63 -30.88 -41.69
CA THR A 414 -66.15 -32.01 -42.50
C THR A 414 -65.56 -33.03 -41.54
N GLY A 415 -66.16 -34.22 -41.43
CA GLY A 415 -65.73 -35.24 -40.46
C GLY A 415 -64.30 -35.74 -40.70
N MET A 416 -63.31 -35.11 -40.07
CA MET A 416 -61.92 -35.61 -40.05
C MET A 416 -61.89 -37.05 -39.50
N PRO A 417 -61.30 -38.02 -40.22
CA PRO A 417 -61.20 -39.40 -39.76
C PRO A 417 -60.54 -39.51 -38.38
N LEU A 418 -61.09 -40.34 -37.49
CA LEU A 418 -60.62 -40.50 -36.11
C LEU A 418 -59.11 -40.86 -36.03
N ARG A 419 -58.61 -41.64 -37.01
CA ARG A 419 -57.19 -42.01 -37.12
C ARG A 419 -56.28 -40.81 -37.35
N GLU A 420 -56.71 -39.85 -38.16
CA GLU A 420 -55.93 -38.67 -38.50
C GLU A 420 -55.88 -37.67 -37.34
N ARG A 421 -57.02 -37.49 -36.65
CA ARG A 421 -57.09 -36.73 -35.39
C ARG A 421 -56.18 -37.31 -34.31
N ASN A 422 -56.21 -38.63 -34.11
CA ASN A 422 -55.35 -39.28 -33.11
C ASN A 422 -53.86 -39.11 -33.46
N ARG A 423 -53.50 -39.23 -34.74
CA ARG A 423 -52.11 -39.01 -35.22
C ARG A 423 -51.61 -37.57 -34.96
N MET A 424 -52.46 -36.56 -35.18
CA MET A 424 -52.11 -35.16 -34.86
C MET A 424 -52.00 -34.93 -33.35
N GLN A 425 -52.88 -35.53 -32.56
CA GLN A 425 -52.84 -35.43 -31.09
C GLN A 425 -51.58 -36.09 -30.51
N GLU A 426 -51.17 -37.24 -31.07
CA GLU A 426 -49.90 -37.92 -30.74
C GLU A 426 -48.68 -37.09 -31.14
N THR A 427 -48.74 -36.38 -32.28
CA THR A 427 -47.66 -35.47 -32.70
C THR A 427 -47.53 -34.29 -31.73
N ILE A 428 -48.64 -33.69 -31.32
CA ILE A 428 -48.66 -32.59 -30.33
C ILE A 428 -48.14 -33.06 -28.97
N SER A 429 -48.53 -34.25 -28.51
CA SER A 429 -48.05 -34.77 -27.22
C SER A 429 -46.55 -35.09 -27.25
N ALA A 430 -46.05 -35.65 -28.36
CA ALA A 430 -44.62 -35.88 -28.56
C ALA A 430 -43.82 -34.57 -28.58
N GLN A 431 -44.26 -33.57 -29.35
CA GLN A 431 -43.59 -32.26 -29.43
C GLN A 431 -43.65 -31.48 -28.10
N LYS A 432 -44.73 -31.59 -27.32
CA LYS A 432 -44.81 -31.01 -25.97
C LYS A 432 -43.83 -31.68 -25.00
N SER A 433 -43.66 -32.99 -25.09
CA SER A 433 -42.66 -33.73 -24.32
C SER A 433 -41.23 -33.27 -24.68
N GLU A 434 -40.96 -33.08 -25.97
CA GLU A 434 -39.68 -32.55 -26.46
C GLU A 434 -39.42 -31.12 -25.95
N ILE A 435 -40.41 -30.21 -26.04
CA ILE A 435 -40.30 -28.84 -25.48
C ILE A 435 -40.00 -28.88 -23.98
N SER A 436 -40.66 -29.77 -23.23
CA SER A 436 -40.41 -29.92 -21.79
C SER A 436 -38.97 -30.37 -21.49
N ALA A 437 -38.43 -31.31 -22.28
CA ALA A 437 -37.05 -31.75 -22.17
C ALA A 437 -36.03 -30.64 -22.48
N LEU A 438 -36.25 -29.86 -23.54
CA LEU A 438 -35.38 -28.74 -23.92
C LEU A 438 -35.41 -27.61 -22.88
N VAL A 439 -36.58 -27.33 -22.27
CA VAL A 439 -36.72 -26.35 -21.18
C VAL A 439 -35.90 -26.75 -19.96
N ASN A 440 -35.95 -28.04 -19.57
CA ASN A 440 -35.16 -28.56 -18.46
C ASN A 440 -33.65 -28.50 -18.75
N GLY A 441 -33.21 -28.88 -19.96
CA GLY A 441 -31.81 -28.77 -20.38
C GLY A 441 -31.30 -27.33 -20.38
N ARG A 442 -32.13 -26.38 -20.82
CA ARG A 442 -31.83 -24.94 -20.78
C ARG A 442 -31.62 -24.42 -19.36
N ASP A 443 -32.41 -24.89 -18.40
CA ASP A 443 -32.29 -24.43 -17.02
C ASP A 443 -31.06 -25.03 -16.30
N GLU A 444 -30.56 -26.18 -16.75
CA GLU A 444 -29.23 -26.70 -16.39
C GLU A 444 -28.10 -25.81 -16.93
N ILE A 445 -28.10 -25.54 -18.24
CA ILE A 445 -27.07 -24.68 -18.88
C ILE A 445 -27.03 -23.28 -18.26
N LYS A 446 -28.19 -22.71 -17.89
CA LYS A 446 -28.25 -21.42 -17.18
C LYS A 446 -27.59 -21.47 -15.80
N ARG A 447 -27.73 -22.57 -15.07
CA ARG A 447 -27.09 -22.74 -13.75
C ARG A 447 -25.58 -22.80 -13.88
N GLU A 448 -25.07 -23.57 -14.85
CA GLU A 448 -23.63 -23.62 -15.15
C GLU A 448 -23.07 -22.26 -15.60
N LEU A 449 -23.76 -21.57 -16.51
CA LEU A 449 -23.39 -20.22 -16.95
C LEU A 449 -23.31 -19.22 -15.80
N LYS A 450 -24.23 -19.31 -14.83
CA LYS A 450 -24.21 -18.45 -13.64
C LYS A 450 -22.95 -18.70 -12.81
N MET A 451 -22.57 -19.96 -12.60
CA MET A 451 -21.36 -20.32 -11.84
C MET A 451 -20.08 -19.86 -12.55
N VAL A 452 -19.96 -20.11 -13.86
CA VAL A 452 -18.79 -19.68 -14.65
C VAL A 452 -18.65 -18.15 -14.68
N ARG A 453 -19.77 -17.41 -14.76
CA ARG A 453 -19.76 -15.94 -14.72
C ARG A 453 -19.29 -15.42 -13.37
N ILE A 454 -19.78 -15.98 -12.27
CA ILE A 454 -19.35 -15.60 -10.92
C ILE A 454 -17.83 -15.80 -10.78
N GLU A 455 -17.31 -16.95 -11.20
CA GLU A 455 -15.87 -17.22 -11.09
C GLU A 455 -15.02 -16.29 -11.96
N LYS A 456 -15.48 -15.97 -13.18
CA LYS A 456 -14.82 -15.01 -14.06
C LYS A 456 -14.85 -13.59 -13.50
N THR A 457 -15.96 -13.17 -12.89
CA THR A 457 -16.06 -11.86 -12.21
C THR A 457 -15.11 -11.80 -11.01
N ASN A 458 -15.10 -12.83 -10.16
CA ASN A 458 -14.17 -12.91 -9.03
C ASN A 458 -12.70 -12.81 -9.48
N GLU A 459 -12.35 -13.43 -10.61
CA GLU A 459 -11.00 -13.36 -11.17
C GLU A 459 -10.64 -11.97 -11.71
N ILE A 460 -11.59 -11.29 -12.33
CA ILE A 460 -11.43 -9.91 -12.83
C ILE A 460 -11.27 -8.95 -11.65
N ASP A 461 -12.13 -9.05 -10.62
CA ASP A 461 -12.10 -8.19 -9.45
C ASP A 461 -10.77 -8.34 -8.69
N ARG A 462 -10.26 -9.57 -8.56
CA ARG A 462 -8.94 -9.84 -7.97
C ARG A 462 -7.80 -9.23 -8.78
N LYS A 463 -7.83 -9.34 -10.11
CA LYS A 463 -6.80 -8.75 -10.99
C LYS A 463 -6.84 -7.23 -10.92
N TRP A 464 -8.04 -6.65 -10.93
CA TRP A 464 -8.26 -5.23 -10.78
C TRP A 464 -7.76 -4.71 -9.43
N GLU A 465 -8.02 -5.43 -8.35
CA GLU A 465 -7.54 -5.09 -7.02
C GLU A 465 -6.02 -5.12 -6.91
N ILE A 466 -5.35 -6.12 -7.52
CA ILE A 466 -3.89 -6.19 -7.59
C ILE A 466 -3.32 -5.04 -8.44
N THR A 467 -3.93 -4.74 -9.60
CA THR A 467 -3.48 -3.65 -10.48
C THR A 467 -3.63 -2.28 -9.81
N ASN A 468 -4.73 -2.03 -9.11
CA ASN A 468 -4.92 -0.80 -8.34
C ASN A 468 -3.93 -0.69 -7.18
N LYS A 469 -3.66 -1.79 -6.48
CA LYS A 469 -2.63 -1.85 -5.44
C LYS A 469 -1.24 -1.54 -6.01
N MET A 470 -0.89 -2.06 -7.19
CA MET A 470 0.37 -1.74 -7.86
C MET A 470 0.43 -0.26 -8.30
N ASN A 471 -0.64 0.27 -8.88
CA ASN A 471 -0.68 1.66 -9.35
C ASN A 471 -0.60 2.66 -8.19
N ALA A 472 -1.30 2.39 -7.08
CA ALA A 472 -1.20 3.21 -5.86
C ALA A 472 0.22 3.20 -5.28
N LEU A 473 0.89 2.04 -5.35
CA LEU A 473 2.27 1.87 -4.87
C LEU A 473 3.28 2.57 -5.79
N ILE A 474 3.08 2.50 -7.12
CA ILE A 474 3.86 3.26 -8.10
C ILE A 474 3.69 4.77 -7.87
N GLN A 475 2.46 5.26 -7.76
CA GLN A 475 2.18 6.66 -7.51
C GLN A 475 2.81 7.16 -6.20
N THR A 476 2.69 6.37 -5.12
CA THR A 476 3.33 6.70 -3.84
C THR A 476 4.86 6.70 -3.94
N MET A 477 5.44 5.84 -4.77
CA MET A 477 6.89 5.80 -5.01
C MET A 477 7.35 6.96 -5.89
N ASP A 478 6.56 7.38 -6.87
CA ASP A 478 6.82 8.55 -7.72
C ASP A 478 6.76 9.84 -6.89
N GLU A 479 5.78 9.99 -6.01
CA GLU A 479 5.72 11.07 -5.00
C GLU A 479 6.94 11.05 -4.06
N TRP A 480 7.47 9.85 -3.76
CA TRP A 480 8.69 9.67 -2.98
C TRP A 480 9.97 10.04 -3.76
N ASP A 481 10.01 9.81 -5.07
CA ASP A 481 11.13 10.15 -5.95
C ASP A 481 11.19 11.63 -6.30
N GLU A 482 10.04 12.30 -6.45
CA GLU A 482 9.97 13.77 -6.53
C GLU A 482 10.52 14.42 -5.26
N CYS A 483 10.23 13.83 -4.09
CA CYS A 483 10.77 14.26 -2.80
C CYS A 483 12.30 14.05 -2.68
N ARG A 484 12.86 13.04 -3.35
CA ARG A 484 14.31 12.76 -3.36
C ARG A 484 15.13 13.83 -4.07
N HIS A 485 14.52 14.60 -4.97
CA HIS A 485 15.18 15.63 -5.78
C HIS A 485 15.02 17.06 -5.21
N CYS A 486 14.25 17.25 -4.12
CA CYS A 486 13.97 18.59 -3.59
C CYS A 486 15.04 19.15 -2.64
N GLY A 487 16.00 18.33 -2.19
CA GLY A 487 17.18 18.78 -1.44
C GLY A 487 16.91 19.46 -0.08
N ALA A 488 15.72 19.28 0.51
CA ALA A 488 15.34 19.95 1.77
C ALA A 488 15.25 18.98 2.96
N ASP A 489 16.09 19.23 3.97
CA ASP A 489 15.95 18.67 5.32
C ASP A 489 14.57 18.99 5.91
N PHE A 490 14.05 18.05 6.70
CA PHE A 490 12.72 18.03 7.31
C PHE A 490 12.20 19.38 7.85
N GLY A 491 11.35 19.99 7.06
CA GLY A 491 10.48 21.11 7.43
C GLY A 491 9.41 21.23 6.36
N SER A 492 8.14 21.21 6.77
CA SER A 492 6.98 21.27 5.88
C SER A 492 7.10 22.36 4.82
N ASN A 493 7.15 21.97 3.55
CA ASN A 493 6.56 22.78 2.50
C ASN A 493 5.13 22.25 2.32
N MET A 494 4.19 22.78 3.11
CA MET A 494 2.91 23.07 2.47
C MET A 494 3.30 24.09 1.42
N THR A 495 3.47 23.68 0.18
CA THR A 495 3.18 24.59 -0.90
C THR A 495 1.74 25.01 -0.62
N THR A 496 1.57 26.18 -0.01
CA THR A 496 0.31 26.88 -0.15
C THR A 496 0.13 26.96 -1.64
N SER A 497 -0.80 26.16 -2.19
CA SER A 497 -1.19 26.41 -3.57
C SER A 497 -1.74 27.83 -3.50
N ASN A 498 -1.05 28.78 -4.11
CA ASN A 498 -1.51 30.17 -4.15
C ASN A 498 -2.83 30.28 -4.96
N GLY A 499 -3.35 29.16 -5.47
CA GLY A 499 -4.60 29.03 -6.19
C GLY A 499 -5.81 29.24 -5.29
N LYS A 500 -6.86 29.74 -5.91
CA LYS A 500 -8.21 29.79 -5.36
C LYS A 500 -9.02 28.70 -6.05
N TYR A 501 -9.84 27.95 -5.35
CA TYR A 501 -10.62 26.84 -5.90
C TYR A 501 -12.09 26.94 -5.48
N VAL A 502 -12.98 26.60 -6.42
CA VAL A 502 -14.39 26.31 -6.13
C VAL A 502 -14.70 24.93 -6.69
N VAL A 503 -15.09 24.01 -5.81
CA VAL A 503 -15.54 22.66 -6.17
C VAL A 503 -17.06 22.67 -6.23
N PHE A 504 -17.62 22.36 -7.38
CA PHE A 504 -19.06 22.33 -7.61
C PHE A 504 -19.61 20.93 -7.48
N ASP A 505 -20.73 20.79 -6.78
CA ASP A 505 -21.67 19.74 -7.13
C ASP A 505 -22.20 19.94 -8.57
N ILE A 506 -22.50 18.86 -9.27
CA ILE A 506 -22.83 18.91 -10.70
C ILE A 506 -24.31 18.69 -10.98
N VAL A 507 -24.89 17.56 -10.57
CA VAL A 507 -26.26 17.20 -10.95
C VAL A 507 -27.22 17.80 -9.94
N GLY A 508 -28.21 18.57 -10.40
CA GLY A 508 -29.08 19.36 -9.52
C GLY A 508 -28.52 20.77 -9.27
N THR A 509 -27.20 20.93 -9.20
CA THR A 509 -26.52 22.23 -9.08
C THR A 509 -26.22 22.86 -10.43
N CYS A 510 -25.26 22.31 -11.18
CA CYS A 510 -24.80 22.84 -12.47
C CYS A 510 -25.75 22.49 -13.62
N VAL A 511 -26.31 21.28 -13.63
CA VAL A 511 -27.26 20.79 -14.64
C VAL A 511 -28.64 20.58 -14.00
N SER A 512 -29.72 20.90 -14.74
CA SER A 512 -31.10 20.77 -14.24
C SER A 512 -31.74 19.44 -14.59
N TYR A 513 -32.77 19.03 -13.84
CA TYR A 513 -33.58 17.84 -14.13
C TYR A 513 -34.70 18.09 -15.16
N ASP A 514 -34.68 19.22 -15.87
CA ASP A 514 -35.76 19.61 -16.79
C ASP A 514 -35.90 18.59 -17.93
N LYS A 515 -34.77 18.15 -18.51
CA LYS A 515 -34.76 17.12 -19.57
C LYS A 515 -35.26 15.76 -19.11
N LEU A 516 -35.03 15.41 -17.85
CA LEU A 516 -35.62 14.22 -17.27
C LEU A 516 -37.15 14.37 -17.14
N THR A 517 -37.63 15.54 -16.72
CA THR A 517 -39.05 15.84 -16.62
C THR A 517 -39.73 15.82 -17.99
N GLU A 518 -39.15 16.47 -19.00
CA GLU A 518 -39.60 16.41 -20.40
C GLU A 518 -39.69 14.96 -20.91
N ALA A 519 -38.71 14.11 -20.57
CA ALA A 519 -38.71 12.71 -20.97
C ALA A 519 -39.84 11.91 -20.32
N VAL A 520 -40.13 12.14 -19.04
CA VAL A 520 -41.27 11.51 -18.33
C VAL A 520 -42.59 12.01 -18.92
N GLU A 521 -42.75 13.32 -19.12
CA GLU A 521 -43.94 13.92 -19.72
C GLU A 521 -44.20 13.34 -21.10
N LYS A 522 -43.17 13.25 -21.94
CA LYS A 522 -43.28 12.71 -23.30
C LYS A 522 -43.69 11.24 -23.34
N GLN A 523 -43.20 10.41 -22.42
CA GLN A 523 -43.47 8.97 -22.47
C GLN A 523 -44.68 8.52 -21.68
N LEU A 524 -44.91 9.14 -20.52
CA LEU A 524 -45.93 8.69 -19.57
C LEU A 524 -46.85 9.82 -19.10
N GLY A 525 -46.70 11.04 -19.60
CA GLY A 525 -47.44 12.23 -19.13
C GLY A 525 -48.96 12.02 -19.08
N ASP A 526 -49.57 11.63 -20.20
CA ASP A 526 -51.02 11.40 -20.27
C ASP A 526 -51.49 10.30 -19.30
N LYS A 527 -50.70 9.21 -19.18
CA LYS A 527 -51.00 8.11 -18.26
C LYS A 527 -50.89 8.54 -16.80
N LEU A 528 -49.86 9.29 -16.46
CA LEU A 528 -49.62 9.77 -15.10
C LEU A 528 -50.69 10.79 -14.68
N LEU A 529 -51.06 11.70 -15.57
CA LEU A 529 -52.10 12.70 -15.33
C LEU A 529 -53.49 12.05 -15.15
N ALA A 530 -53.79 10.97 -15.87
CA ALA A 530 -55.03 10.20 -15.68
C ALA A 530 -55.13 9.61 -14.26
N GLU A 531 -53.99 9.32 -13.62
CA GLU A 531 -53.89 8.85 -12.24
C GLU A 531 -53.67 9.98 -11.22
N ASN A 532 -53.84 11.24 -11.64
CA ASN A 532 -53.59 12.46 -10.85
C ASN A 532 -52.14 12.62 -10.37
N ILE A 533 -51.18 12.02 -11.08
CA ILE A 533 -49.76 12.12 -10.78
C ILE A 533 -49.14 13.18 -11.71
N LYS A 534 -48.66 14.28 -11.13
CA LYS A 534 -47.90 15.28 -11.90
C LYS A 534 -46.51 14.71 -12.24
N PRO A 535 -46.10 14.67 -13.52
CA PRO A 535 -44.79 14.14 -13.94
C PRO A 535 -43.60 14.74 -13.17
N SER A 536 -43.61 16.07 -12.98
CA SER A 536 -42.56 16.76 -12.21
C SER A 536 -42.50 16.30 -10.74
N LEU A 537 -43.65 16.01 -10.12
CA LEU A 537 -43.69 15.49 -8.75
C LEU A 537 -43.08 14.09 -8.68
N LEU A 538 -43.39 13.22 -9.65
CA LEU A 538 -42.79 11.89 -9.75
C LEU A 538 -41.27 11.96 -9.92
N VAL A 539 -40.78 12.88 -10.76
CA VAL A 539 -39.33 13.10 -10.94
C VAL A 539 -38.68 13.55 -9.64
N ASN A 540 -39.25 14.54 -8.95
CA ASN A 540 -38.69 15.04 -7.69
C ASN A 540 -38.59 13.92 -6.65
N ILE A 541 -39.67 13.18 -6.39
CA ILE A 541 -39.63 12.08 -5.40
C ILE A 541 -38.69 10.96 -5.82
N TRP A 542 -38.52 10.73 -7.12
CA TRP A 542 -37.63 9.69 -7.64
C TRP A 542 -36.17 10.05 -7.47
N VAL A 543 -35.78 11.29 -7.77
CA VAL A 543 -34.43 11.81 -7.52
C VAL A 543 -34.12 11.74 -6.03
N GLU A 544 -34.98 12.29 -5.17
CA GLU A 544 -34.79 12.29 -3.71
C GLU A 544 -34.68 10.87 -3.13
N ALA A 545 -35.54 9.95 -3.57
CA ALA A 545 -35.45 8.56 -3.15
C ALA A 545 -34.16 7.89 -3.63
N SER A 546 -33.66 8.27 -4.81
CA SER A 546 -32.43 7.72 -5.35
C SER A 546 -31.19 8.21 -4.61
N GLU A 547 -31.09 9.50 -4.32
CA GLU A 547 -30.02 10.07 -3.49
C GLU A 547 -29.99 9.43 -2.09
N ARG A 548 -31.16 9.24 -1.48
CA ARG A 548 -31.28 8.57 -0.17
C ARG A 548 -30.81 7.11 -0.21
N GLU A 549 -31.28 6.34 -1.18
CA GLU A 549 -30.92 4.91 -1.29
C GLU A 549 -29.44 4.75 -1.67
N TYR A 550 -28.91 5.63 -2.52
CA TYR A 550 -27.49 5.72 -2.84
C TYR A 550 -26.65 5.97 -1.58
N THR A 551 -27.06 6.93 -0.76
CA THR A 551 -26.45 7.21 0.54
C THR A 551 -26.49 5.99 1.46
N TYR A 552 -27.66 5.36 1.65
CA TYR A 552 -27.82 4.23 2.56
C TYR A 552 -26.99 3.01 2.14
N LEU A 553 -26.88 2.77 0.83
CA LEU A 553 -26.01 1.72 0.31
C LEU A 553 -24.53 2.05 0.53
N SER A 554 -24.12 3.31 0.31
CA SER A 554 -22.76 3.77 0.58
C SER A 554 -22.36 3.55 2.05
N ILE A 555 -23.13 4.09 3.00
CA ILE A 555 -22.79 4.02 4.44
C ILE A 555 -22.90 2.60 5.02
N THR A 556 -23.55 1.68 4.30
CA THR A 556 -23.62 0.25 4.66
C THR A 556 -22.62 -0.62 3.88
N ASN A 557 -21.61 -0.02 3.23
CA ASN A 557 -20.57 -0.69 2.45
C ASN A 557 -21.10 -1.56 1.29
N ARG A 558 -22.20 -1.13 0.66
CA ARG A 558 -22.84 -1.81 -0.48
C ARG A 558 -22.97 -0.88 -1.67
N TYR A 559 -21.90 -0.16 -1.98
CA TYR A 559 -21.88 0.81 -3.08
C TYR A 559 -22.44 0.23 -4.37
N VAL A 560 -23.30 1.00 -5.05
CA VAL A 560 -23.84 0.69 -6.37
C VAL A 560 -23.80 1.99 -7.18
N ALA A 561 -23.41 1.89 -8.45
CA ALA A 561 -23.43 3.02 -9.37
C ALA A 561 -24.83 3.66 -9.43
N PHE A 562 -24.86 4.99 -9.44
CA PHE A 562 -26.09 5.76 -9.28
C PHE A 562 -27.10 5.47 -10.40
N ASP A 563 -26.65 5.33 -11.65
CA ASP A 563 -27.50 5.07 -12.82
C ASP A 563 -28.33 3.78 -12.70
N LYS A 564 -27.69 2.70 -12.25
CA LYS A 564 -28.31 1.39 -12.04
C LYS A 564 -29.33 1.43 -10.91
N LEU A 565 -29.00 2.12 -9.82
CA LEU A 565 -29.91 2.35 -8.70
C LEU A 565 -31.12 3.19 -9.14
N PHE A 566 -30.86 4.30 -9.82
CA PHE A 566 -31.85 5.25 -10.32
C PHE A 566 -32.90 4.54 -11.19
N ALA A 567 -32.47 3.83 -12.24
CA ALA A 567 -33.35 3.08 -13.13
C ALA A 567 -34.18 2.01 -12.40
N SER A 568 -33.60 1.35 -11.39
CA SER A 568 -34.28 0.31 -10.62
C SER A 568 -35.39 0.88 -9.72
N LEU A 569 -35.21 2.08 -9.19
CA LEU A 569 -36.15 2.71 -8.27
C LEU A 569 -37.40 3.27 -8.95
N PHE A 570 -37.38 3.49 -10.27
CA PHE A 570 -38.52 4.04 -11.01
C PHE A 570 -39.84 3.30 -10.73
N TYR A 571 -39.82 1.97 -10.80
CA TYR A 571 -41.01 1.16 -10.51
C TYR A 571 -41.49 1.26 -9.07
N ARG A 572 -40.56 1.42 -8.11
CA ARG A 572 -40.91 1.66 -6.72
C ARG A 572 -41.61 3.01 -6.56
N MET A 573 -41.17 4.02 -7.31
CA MET A 573 -41.78 5.35 -7.26
C MET A 573 -43.19 5.35 -7.83
N LEU A 574 -43.44 4.62 -8.91
CA LEU A 574 -44.79 4.40 -9.42
C LEU A 574 -45.70 3.73 -8.38
N TRP A 575 -45.22 2.68 -7.69
CA TRP A 575 -45.98 2.04 -6.61
C TRP A 575 -46.31 3.02 -5.48
N LEU A 576 -45.32 3.77 -5.00
CA LEU A 576 -45.53 4.76 -3.93
C LEU A 576 -46.42 5.93 -4.36
N ALA A 577 -46.49 6.22 -5.66
CA ALA A 577 -47.40 7.20 -6.23
C ALA A 577 -48.83 6.68 -6.45
N GLY A 578 -49.12 5.41 -6.09
CA GLY A 578 -50.45 4.82 -6.13
C GLY A 578 -50.72 3.89 -7.32
N ILE A 579 -49.72 3.58 -8.14
CA ILE A 579 -49.87 2.64 -9.26
C ILE A 579 -49.71 1.20 -8.77
N GLU A 580 -50.80 0.44 -8.72
CA GLU A 580 -50.81 -0.93 -8.19
C GLU A 580 -49.97 -1.92 -9.02
N GLU A 581 -49.90 -1.72 -10.35
CA GLU A 581 -49.16 -2.59 -11.26
C GLU A 581 -48.06 -1.82 -12.04
N PRO A 582 -46.97 -1.38 -11.38
CA PRO A 582 -45.96 -0.48 -11.97
C PRO A 582 -45.34 -0.98 -13.27
N ARG A 583 -45.09 -2.29 -13.36
CA ARG A 583 -44.43 -2.91 -14.53
C ARG A 583 -45.37 -3.11 -15.72
N SER A 584 -46.68 -3.09 -15.46
CA SER A 584 -47.70 -3.08 -16.50
C SER A 584 -47.97 -1.65 -16.98
N PHE A 585 -47.87 -0.68 -16.06
CA PHE A 585 -48.06 0.75 -16.35
C PHE A 585 -46.96 1.33 -17.24
N ALA A 586 -45.69 1.03 -16.91
CA ALA A 586 -44.51 1.42 -17.66
C ALA A 586 -43.68 0.19 -18.04
N SER A 587 -43.38 0.02 -19.33
CA SER A 587 -42.54 -1.09 -19.78
C SER A 587 -41.05 -0.80 -19.54
N GLY A 588 -40.21 -1.85 -19.59
CA GLY A 588 -38.75 -1.67 -19.55
C GLY A 588 -38.23 -0.70 -20.62
N ALA A 589 -38.81 -0.74 -21.82
CA ALA A 589 -38.46 0.17 -22.91
C ALA A 589 -38.87 1.63 -22.64
N ASP A 590 -39.94 1.86 -21.88
CA ASP A 590 -40.34 3.22 -21.48
C ASP A 590 -39.36 3.77 -20.45
N VAL A 591 -38.97 2.95 -19.46
CA VAL A 591 -37.95 3.32 -18.48
C VAL A 591 -36.61 3.61 -19.15
N GLU A 592 -36.16 2.79 -20.10
CA GLU A 592 -34.95 3.04 -20.87
C GLU A 592 -35.00 4.35 -21.66
N LYS A 593 -36.17 4.73 -22.22
CA LYS A 593 -36.34 6.01 -22.91
C LYS A 593 -36.30 7.18 -21.93
N ILE A 594 -36.90 7.04 -20.75
CA ILE A 594 -36.93 8.06 -19.70
C ILE A 594 -35.53 8.27 -19.13
N THR A 595 -34.81 7.19 -18.81
CA THR A 595 -33.45 7.27 -18.26
C THR A 595 -32.44 7.81 -19.27
N ARG A 596 -32.69 7.72 -20.58
CA ARG A 596 -31.92 8.50 -21.57
C ARG A 596 -32.07 10.01 -21.40
N GLY A 597 -33.24 10.50 -20.99
CA GLY A 597 -33.41 11.92 -20.64
C GLY A 597 -32.49 12.36 -19.50
N TYR A 598 -32.18 11.46 -18.56
CA TYR A 598 -31.18 11.68 -17.52
C TYR A 598 -29.74 11.72 -18.05
N MET A 599 -29.46 11.11 -19.20
CA MET A 599 -28.17 11.19 -19.90
C MET A 599 -28.05 12.43 -20.79
N GLU A 600 -29.13 13.20 -20.91
CA GLU A 600 -29.25 14.36 -21.79
C GLU A 600 -29.51 15.66 -21.01
N LEU A 601 -29.27 15.69 -19.70
CA LEU A 601 -29.42 16.90 -18.88
C LEU A 601 -28.61 18.07 -19.47
N GLU A 602 -29.13 19.28 -19.25
CA GLU A 602 -28.54 20.50 -19.77
C GLU A 602 -28.01 21.39 -18.62
N PRO A 603 -26.88 22.09 -18.83
CA PRO A 603 -26.41 23.12 -17.92
C PRO A 603 -27.45 24.22 -17.67
N ARG A 604 -27.46 24.75 -16.46
CA ARG A 604 -28.32 25.90 -16.12
C ARG A 604 -27.90 27.14 -16.93
N PRO A 605 -28.85 28.02 -17.31
CA PRO A 605 -28.58 29.15 -18.21
C PRO A 605 -27.46 30.09 -17.74
N ASP A 606 -27.32 30.29 -16.43
CA ASP A 606 -26.34 31.19 -15.81
C ASP A 606 -25.02 30.49 -15.40
N LEU A 607 -24.87 29.20 -15.68
CA LEU A 607 -23.68 28.43 -15.28
C LEU A 607 -22.41 28.94 -15.97
N LYS A 608 -22.48 29.23 -17.28
CA LYS A 608 -21.33 29.72 -18.04
C LYS A 608 -20.84 31.06 -17.47
N GLU A 609 -21.78 31.97 -17.18
CA GLU A 609 -21.46 33.26 -16.57
C GLU A 609 -20.81 33.09 -15.19
N CYS A 610 -21.35 32.19 -14.36
CA CYS A 610 -20.78 31.84 -13.05
C CYS A 610 -19.32 31.36 -13.17
N PHE A 611 -19.05 30.40 -14.07
CA PHE A 611 -17.69 29.88 -14.27
C PHE A 611 -16.74 30.94 -14.82
N ASP A 612 -17.19 31.75 -15.78
CA ASP A 612 -16.38 32.83 -16.36
C ASP A 612 -16.01 33.88 -15.30
N LYS A 613 -16.95 34.27 -14.43
CA LYS A 613 -16.69 35.19 -13.31
C LYS A 613 -15.66 34.64 -12.33
N LEU A 614 -15.80 33.38 -11.91
CA LEU A 614 -14.86 32.73 -10.99
C LEU A 614 -13.46 32.64 -11.60
N ARG A 615 -13.35 32.22 -12.86
CA ARG A 615 -12.08 32.13 -13.59
C ARG A 615 -11.42 33.51 -13.75
N ALA A 616 -12.20 34.53 -14.10
CA ALA A 616 -11.71 35.91 -14.19
C ALA A 616 -11.17 36.44 -12.84
N ALA A 617 -11.73 35.98 -11.72
CA ALA A 617 -11.25 36.29 -10.37
C ALA A 617 -10.09 35.40 -9.88
N GLY A 618 -9.56 34.53 -10.74
CA GLY A 618 -8.42 33.66 -10.46
C GLY A 618 -8.76 32.35 -9.75
N PHE A 619 -10.03 31.94 -9.76
CA PHE A 619 -10.43 30.63 -9.26
C PHE A 619 -10.30 29.54 -10.33
N THR A 620 -9.78 28.40 -9.91
CA THR A 620 -9.91 27.14 -10.64
C THR A 620 -11.24 26.48 -10.28
N VAL A 621 -12.08 26.28 -11.29
CA VAL A 621 -13.38 25.58 -11.15
C VAL A 621 -13.15 24.08 -11.26
N ARG A 622 -13.58 23.32 -10.24
CA ARG A 622 -13.58 21.85 -10.19
C ARG A 622 -14.98 21.32 -9.90
N GLY A 623 -15.16 20.00 -10.03
CA GLY A 623 -16.45 19.33 -9.82
C GLY A 623 -16.30 18.05 -8.99
N LEU A 624 -17.27 17.80 -8.11
CA LEU A 624 -17.43 16.53 -7.38
C LEU A 624 -18.84 16.00 -7.63
N THR A 625 -18.96 14.84 -8.27
CA THR A 625 -20.25 14.28 -8.71
C THR A 625 -20.46 12.84 -8.25
N ALA A 626 -21.72 12.48 -7.98
CA ALA A 626 -22.14 11.09 -7.79
C ALA A 626 -22.26 10.31 -9.13
N GLY A 627 -22.09 10.97 -10.27
CA GLY A 627 -22.27 10.41 -11.60
C GLY A 627 -21.01 9.88 -12.29
N ASP A 628 -21.21 9.07 -13.33
CA ASP A 628 -20.17 8.63 -14.25
C ASP A 628 -19.50 9.81 -14.99
N TYR A 629 -18.17 9.72 -15.18
CA TYR A 629 -17.33 10.77 -15.77
C TYR A 629 -17.75 11.17 -17.18
N ASP A 630 -17.94 10.20 -18.07
CA ASP A 630 -18.14 10.47 -19.50
C ASP A 630 -19.50 11.14 -19.72
N ARG A 631 -20.50 10.74 -18.92
CA ARG A 631 -21.81 11.39 -18.90
C ARG A 631 -21.73 12.85 -18.49
N VAL A 632 -21.03 13.14 -17.38
CA VAL A 632 -21.00 14.48 -16.80
C VAL A 632 -20.23 15.46 -17.69
N LEU A 633 -19.09 15.04 -18.24
CA LEU A 633 -18.33 15.85 -19.19
C LEU A 633 -19.14 16.12 -20.47
N GLY A 634 -19.93 15.13 -20.92
CA GLY A 634 -20.80 15.27 -22.08
C GLY A 634 -21.86 16.38 -21.96
N TYR A 635 -22.29 16.76 -20.75
CA TYR A 635 -23.21 17.90 -20.55
C TYR A 635 -22.54 19.24 -20.89
N PHE A 636 -21.30 19.42 -20.43
CA PHE A 636 -20.52 20.63 -20.64
C PHE A 636 -20.09 20.79 -22.09
N ASP A 637 -19.62 19.69 -22.71
CA ASP A 637 -19.19 19.67 -24.12
C ASP A 637 -20.32 20.09 -25.06
N LYS A 638 -21.52 19.53 -24.88
CA LYS A 638 -22.71 19.87 -25.69
C LYS A 638 -23.12 21.34 -25.55
N ALA A 639 -22.92 21.92 -24.38
CA ALA A 639 -23.23 23.32 -24.10
C ALA A 639 -22.10 24.30 -24.48
N GLY A 640 -20.95 23.80 -24.95
CA GLY A 640 -19.78 24.62 -25.25
C GLY A 640 -19.19 25.30 -24.03
N ILE A 641 -19.35 24.69 -22.85
CA ILE A 641 -18.75 25.18 -21.59
C ILE A 641 -17.47 24.39 -21.37
N GLU A 642 -16.33 25.07 -21.40
CA GLU A 642 -15.04 24.42 -21.16
C GLU A 642 -14.96 23.86 -19.73
N PHE A 643 -14.72 22.56 -19.59
CA PHE A 643 -14.53 21.90 -18.30
C PHE A 643 -13.47 20.78 -18.42
N PRO A 644 -12.22 21.02 -17.97
CA PRO A 644 -11.16 20.03 -18.08
C PRO A 644 -11.49 18.73 -17.33
N LYS A 645 -11.12 17.59 -17.91
CA LYS A 645 -11.43 16.26 -17.35
C LYS A 645 -10.78 16.05 -15.98
N GLU A 646 -9.56 16.53 -15.81
CA GLU A 646 -8.77 16.53 -14.57
C GLU A 646 -9.41 17.36 -13.43
N HIS A 647 -10.35 18.24 -13.77
CA HIS A 647 -11.07 19.05 -12.80
C HIS A 647 -12.34 18.38 -12.28
N LEU A 648 -12.76 17.25 -12.86
CA LEU A 648 -13.90 16.48 -12.39
C LEU A 648 -13.44 15.32 -11.50
N MET A 649 -14.20 15.08 -10.44
CA MET A 649 -14.03 13.93 -9.55
C MET A 649 -15.36 13.21 -9.38
N SER A 650 -15.35 11.88 -9.51
CA SER A 650 -16.55 11.04 -9.36
C SER A 650 -16.47 10.16 -8.12
N CYS A 651 -17.58 10.05 -7.39
CA CYS A 651 -17.77 9.10 -6.29
C CYS A 651 -17.55 7.64 -6.71
N ASP A 652 -17.79 7.30 -7.99
CA ASP A 652 -17.53 5.96 -8.53
C ASP A 652 -16.05 5.57 -8.42
N SER A 653 -15.13 6.55 -8.41
CA SER A 653 -13.68 6.29 -8.26
C SER A 653 -13.29 5.77 -6.89
N PHE A 654 -14.09 6.06 -5.86
CA PHE A 654 -13.77 5.73 -4.46
C PHE A 654 -14.71 4.67 -3.88
N GLY A 655 -15.81 4.34 -4.58
CA GLY A 655 -16.85 3.45 -4.06
C GLY A 655 -17.57 4.01 -2.83
N VAL A 656 -17.62 5.34 -2.71
CA VAL A 656 -18.28 6.05 -1.60
C VAL A 656 -19.17 7.14 -2.18
N GLY A 657 -20.46 7.06 -1.87
CA GLY A 657 -21.46 8.06 -2.25
C GLY A 657 -21.60 9.18 -1.23
N LYS A 658 -21.88 10.40 -1.73
CA LYS A 658 -22.28 11.54 -0.90
C LYS A 658 -23.58 11.22 -0.11
N PRO A 659 -23.82 11.83 1.07
CA PRO A 659 -22.96 12.76 1.81
C PRO A 659 -21.98 12.12 2.80
N ASP A 660 -21.54 10.87 2.61
CA ASP A 660 -20.45 10.34 3.43
C ASP A 660 -19.25 11.29 3.38
N LEU A 661 -18.73 11.72 4.53
CA LEU A 661 -17.63 12.69 4.63
C LEU A 661 -16.39 12.25 3.84
N LYS A 662 -16.20 10.94 3.68
CA LYS A 662 -15.12 10.36 2.88
C LYS A 662 -15.21 10.74 1.39
N ALA A 663 -16.40 11.03 0.86
CA ALA A 663 -16.58 11.47 -0.52
C ALA A 663 -15.93 12.83 -0.80
N TYR A 664 -15.83 13.70 0.23
CA TYR A 664 -15.21 15.03 0.12
C TYR A 664 -13.75 15.04 0.59
N ALA A 665 -13.39 14.13 1.50
CA ALA A 665 -12.10 14.11 2.18
C ALA A 665 -10.92 14.08 1.19
N SER A 666 -11.01 13.27 0.13
CA SER A 666 -9.96 13.19 -0.89
C SER A 666 -9.73 14.55 -1.58
N THR A 667 -10.81 15.18 -2.06
CA THR A 667 -10.75 16.50 -2.71
C THR A 667 -10.28 17.59 -1.75
N PHE A 668 -10.73 17.54 -0.49
CA PHE A 668 -10.31 18.50 0.52
C PHE A 668 -8.81 18.36 0.82
N GLU A 669 -8.34 17.14 1.06
CA GLU A 669 -6.94 16.87 1.39
C GLU A 669 -6.00 17.28 0.26
N GLU A 670 -6.41 17.09 -1.00
CA GLU A 670 -5.69 17.56 -2.19
C GLU A 670 -5.57 19.10 -2.21
N LEU A 671 -6.63 19.81 -1.82
CA LEU A 671 -6.75 21.26 -2.04
C LEU A 671 -6.59 22.12 -0.78
N LYS A 672 -6.51 21.56 0.43
CA LYS A 672 -6.51 22.31 1.71
C LYS A 672 -5.37 23.30 1.90
N GLY A 673 -4.32 23.23 1.07
CA GLY A 673 -3.25 24.22 1.00
C GLY A 673 -3.61 25.49 0.21
N ALA A 674 -4.77 25.53 -0.43
CA ALA A 674 -5.22 26.64 -1.25
C ALA A 674 -5.45 27.93 -0.45
N LYS A 675 -5.23 29.08 -1.10
CA LYS A 675 -5.59 30.39 -0.51
C LYS A 675 -7.09 30.47 -0.22
N GLU A 676 -7.89 29.94 -1.14
CA GLU A 676 -9.34 29.90 -1.06
C GLU A 676 -9.83 28.53 -1.51
N LEU A 677 -10.67 27.89 -0.71
CA LEU A 677 -11.23 26.58 -1.01
C LEU A 677 -12.71 26.54 -0.66
N TRP A 678 -13.53 26.62 -1.70
CA TRP A 678 -14.98 26.66 -1.60
C TRP A 678 -15.60 25.37 -2.13
N PHE A 679 -16.72 24.97 -1.54
CA PHE A 679 -17.63 23.98 -2.09
C PHE A 679 -18.97 24.65 -2.38
N ALA A 680 -19.47 24.48 -3.60
CA ALA A 680 -20.66 25.13 -4.10
C ALA A 680 -21.72 24.09 -4.54
N ALA A 681 -22.93 24.18 -3.98
CA ALA A 681 -24.03 23.28 -4.35
C ALA A 681 -25.39 23.98 -4.25
N ALA A 682 -26.37 23.43 -4.97
CA ALA A 682 -27.79 23.75 -4.82
C ALA A 682 -28.52 22.78 -3.86
N HIS A 683 -27.76 21.84 -3.28
CA HIS A 683 -28.20 20.88 -2.28
C HIS A 683 -27.65 21.25 -0.91
N MET A 684 -28.52 21.57 0.05
CA MET A 684 -28.09 21.92 1.42
C MET A 684 -27.39 20.76 2.12
N TRP A 685 -27.85 19.53 1.88
CA TRP A 685 -27.22 18.34 2.44
C TRP A 685 -25.79 18.13 1.92
N ASP A 686 -25.48 18.56 0.69
CA ASP A 686 -24.18 18.38 0.05
C ASP A 686 -23.18 19.44 0.57
N VAL A 687 -23.56 20.72 0.48
CA VAL A 687 -22.72 21.83 0.93
C VAL A 687 -22.46 21.80 2.44
N SER A 688 -23.45 21.43 3.26
CA SER A 688 -23.26 21.34 4.71
C SER A 688 -22.30 20.20 5.10
N SER A 689 -22.34 19.07 4.39
CA SER A 689 -21.37 17.99 4.59
C SER A 689 -19.96 18.37 4.14
N ALA A 690 -19.81 19.07 3.00
CA ALA A 690 -18.51 19.61 2.60
C ALA A 690 -17.97 20.61 3.63
N LYS A 691 -18.83 21.46 4.20
CA LYS A 691 -18.47 22.37 5.29
C LYS A 691 -17.90 21.63 6.50
N GLN A 692 -18.48 20.50 6.88
CA GLN A 692 -17.99 19.67 7.99
C GLN A 692 -16.58 19.12 7.75
N VAL A 693 -16.21 18.85 6.50
CA VAL A 693 -14.84 18.40 6.14
C VAL A 693 -13.84 19.54 6.16
N GLY A 694 -14.29 20.79 5.97
CA GLY A 694 -13.48 22.00 6.13
C GLY A 694 -13.54 22.99 4.96
N PHE A 695 -14.38 22.74 3.94
CA PHE A 695 -14.59 23.71 2.85
C PHE A 695 -15.30 24.97 3.35
N LYS A 696 -14.98 26.12 2.74
CA LYS A 696 -15.92 27.27 2.77
C LYS A 696 -17.16 26.89 1.96
N SER A 697 -18.32 27.31 2.43
CA SER A 697 -19.61 26.79 1.97
C SER A 697 -20.39 27.84 1.18
N ALA A 698 -20.81 27.48 -0.04
CA ALA A 698 -21.65 28.32 -0.89
C ALA A 698 -22.89 27.56 -1.35
N TYR A 699 -24.06 28.06 -0.96
CA TYR A 699 -25.34 27.48 -1.33
C TYR A 699 -26.09 28.36 -2.34
N CYS A 700 -26.72 27.72 -3.33
CA CYS A 700 -27.59 28.37 -4.31
C CYS A 700 -29.02 27.80 -4.24
N SER A 701 -30.02 28.65 -4.02
CA SER A 701 -31.43 28.26 -3.88
C SER A 701 -32.11 27.84 -5.20
N VAL A 702 -31.34 27.69 -6.29
CA VAL A 702 -31.86 27.43 -7.63
C VAL A 702 -32.64 26.12 -7.75
N LEU A 703 -32.36 25.14 -6.88
CA LEU A 703 -33.05 23.84 -6.84
C LEU A 703 -34.05 23.74 -5.67
N GLU A 704 -33.56 23.72 -4.44
CA GLU A 704 -34.36 23.38 -3.24
C GLU A 704 -35.23 24.55 -2.75
N LYS A 705 -34.87 25.80 -3.11
CA LYS A 705 -35.50 27.07 -2.73
C LYS A 705 -35.47 27.38 -1.23
N GLU A 706 -35.93 26.45 -0.40
CA GLU A 706 -35.94 26.57 1.05
C GLU A 706 -34.64 25.96 1.63
N PRO A 707 -33.77 26.77 2.24
CA PRO A 707 -32.49 26.29 2.77
C PRO A 707 -32.61 25.42 4.03
N CYS A 708 -33.75 25.40 4.73
CA CYS A 708 -33.92 24.62 5.97
C CYS A 708 -32.76 24.85 6.97
N VAL A 709 -32.43 26.12 7.25
CA VAL A 709 -31.25 26.51 8.07
C VAL A 709 -31.32 26.00 9.51
N ASP A 710 -32.51 25.65 9.99
CA ASP A 710 -32.73 25.04 11.31
C ASP A 710 -32.11 23.64 11.44
N ILE A 711 -31.92 22.91 10.33
CA ILE A 711 -31.31 21.58 10.32
C ILE A 711 -29.90 21.55 9.72
N PHE A 712 -29.61 22.38 8.70
CA PHE A 712 -28.31 22.39 8.02
C PHE A 712 -27.36 23.50 8.47
N GLY A 713 -27.88 24.50 9.21
CA GLY A 713 -27.16 25.72 9.54
C GLY A 713 -27.02 26.68 8.35
N GLU A 714 -26.45 27.85 8.61
CA GLU A 714 -26.14 28.83 7.58
C GLU A 714 -24.82 28.51 6.86
N MET A 715 -24.81 28.65 5.53
CA MET A 715 -23.61 28.56 4.72
C MET A 715 -22.92 29.93 4.64
N ASP A 716 -21.62 29.96 4.34
CA ASP A 716 -20.83 31.19 4.34
C ASP A 716 -21.28 32.14 3.22
N VAL A 717 -21.80 31.58 2.12
CA VAL A 717 -22.48 32.28 1.04
C VAL A 717 -23.83 31.61 0.77
N MET A 718 -24.89 32.42 0.67
CA MET A 718 -26.23 32.01 0.23
C MET A 718 -26.65 32.92 -0.95
N SER A 719 -27.15 32.35 -2.04
CA SER A 719 -27.61 33.11 -3.22
C SER A 719 -28.82 32.45 -3.90
N ASP A 720 -29.49 33.18 -4.78
CA ASP A 720 -30.63 32.65 -5.54
C ASP A 720 -30.27 32.18 -6.95
N THR A 721 -29.12 32.61 -7.46
CA THR A 721 -28.58 32.25 -8.78
C THR A 721 -27.12 31.84 -8.67
N LEU A 722 -26.62 31.07 -9.65
CA LEU A 722 -25.22 30.65 -9.71
C LEU A 722 -24.31 31.84 -9.99
N SER A 723 -24.75 32.78 -10.83
CA SER A 723 -23.99 33.99 -11.13
C SER A 723 -23.81 34.88 -9.88
N GLU A 724 -24.87 35.08 -9.09
CA GLU A 724 -24.80 35.80 -7.81
C GLU A 724 -23.93 35.06 -6.78
N MET A 725 -23.97 33.71 -6.78
CA MET A 725 -23.11 32.90 -5.93
C MET A 725 -21.63 33.19 -6.21
N ALA A 726 -21.25 33.26 -7.49
CA ALA A 726 -19.89 33.61 -7.90
C ALA A 726 -19.49 34.99 -7.39
N ASP A 727 -20.34 36.00 -7.55
CA ASP A 727 -20.07 37.37 -7.07
C ASP A 727 -19.83 37.39 -5.54
N LYS A 728 -20.66 36.68 -4.78
CA LYS A 728 -20.54 36.58 -3.32
C LYS A 728 -19.29 35.80 -2.88
N ILE A 729 -18.95 34.69 -3.55
CA ILE A 729 -17.69 33.95 -3.31
C ILE A 729 -16.49 34.87 -3.54
N ILE A 730 -16.48 35.61 -4.65
CA ILE A 730 -15.39 36.53 -5.01
C ILE A 730 -15.27 37.63 -3.95
N GLN A 731 -16.39 38.22 -3.54
CA GLN A 731 -16.42 39.25 -2.50
C GLN A 731 -15.89 38.74 -1.16
N ALA A 732 -16.29 37.53 -0.74
CA ALA A 732 -15.84 36.90 0.50
C ALA A 732 -14.35 36.45 0.47
N SER A 733 -13.75 36.42 -0.72
CA SER A 733 -12.39 35.94 -0.99
C SER A 733 -11.41 37.04 -1.46
N SER A 734 -11.85 38.30 -1.33
CA SER A 734 -11.13 39.50 -1.78
C SER A 734 -10.28 40.10 -0.66
#